data_AF-A0AAU1MVM3-F1
#
_entry.id   AF-A0AAU1MVM3-F1
#
_cell.length_a   1.000
_cell.length_b   1.000
_cell.length_c   1.000
_cell.angle_alpha   90.00
_cell.angle_beta   90.00
_cell.angle_gamma   90.00
#
_symmetry.space_group_name_H-M   'P 1'
#
loop_
_entity.id
_entity.type
_entity.pdbx_description
1 polymer ?
#
loop_
_entity_poly.entity_id
_entity_poly.type
_entity_poly.pdbx_seq_one_letter_code
_entity_poly.pdbx_strand_id
1 'polypeptide(L)'
;MDAATVGRLCPQCAAYGSWARPGTGLAIFLDAVTGLGLLYEMDRYHEADEDTYSDEEVGQAASVLILAAAGSEESAPGGAVDEAEDDAEDDNWEELQEARQVRETVFAEWLDALTSLTRVYQVLDHFPWLRSWARAGVQLKADHLEVLRAQATRLVAPDSLVLAAAVSVSEKPDLPSDDPAFALLGNPAEVAAQLTSLWRQWRSKVEDSWDHPREQQYHHHLASGISSRRKGYDLMMERAQELLSTWERAAEAAAADEGEECVLVARFPDAALAQHGSREPFVDRLSEWERAVLASYTVAVDWGQPAVTVRVPQLVASCLLSGQYVLAYDVPAQETLESVDVAEPLPGADEVLRPGVFDDTPVNGRRLVTVEHLRALRSTMADAEQLYVVLGVGTGVEVVALSALEQRCGSGWQGVILAGASDLPDAVFETGLLAMPEGASEGAGVWTPRVYDPHDEAFGRSLSAAEGERVLVRLCEGRRNAGQALKSLALARSVADLRDLEAAGYDDRGHPRSPFAPAVWDGLLAMEQLNLEPFGSGSDGDWPRGSGLPLGVLASVQAYTTDAAGRFQGRAHSPDCAHRRPHPGVDHHDEIVTIEELLGNKEFDPCSKCGGYAVRRLTDPQVAFYRAAHRLHDLARLIRTTSRQRAVDTEKFTRTLDELGDLDTQTAEAWFPSRGQARQWQRITDRLRNQVQQPPAT
;
A
#
# COMPACT_ATOMS: atom_id res chain seq x y z
N MET A 1 -7.91 17.09 25.04
CA MET A 1 -9.14 17.66 24.47
C MET A 1 -10.32 16.97 25.13
N ASP A 2 -11.43 17.65 25.38
CA ASP A 2 -12.64 17.04 25.95
C ASP A 2 -13.81 17.07 24.94
N ALA A 3 -14.87 16.30 25.22
CA ALA A 3 -16.03 16.18 24.36
C ALA A 3 -16.72 17.53 24.07
N ALA A 4 -16.73 18.45 25.04
CA ALA A 4 -17.29 19.79 24.88
C ALA A 4 -16.50 20.67 23.90
N THR A 5 -15.20 20.39 23.74
CA THR A 5 -14.36 21.05 22.73
C THR A 5 -14.65 20.52 21.33
N VAL A 6 -14.86 19.21 21.20
CA VAL A 6 -15.20 18.56 19.92
C VAL A 6 -16.52 19.07 19.35
N GLY A 7 -17.55 19.20 20.19
CA GLY A 7 -18.85 19.76 19.77
C GLY A 7 -18.83 21.23 19.32
N ARG A 8 -17.69 21.92 19.42
CA ARG A 8 -17.50 23.31 18.95
C ARG A 8 -16.63 23.41 17.69
N LEU A 9 -16.11 22.29 17.19
CA LEU A 9 -15.30 22.25 15.97
C LEU A 9 -16.22 22.31 14.74
N CYS A 10 -15.92 23.21 13.81
CA CYS A 10 -16.62 23.28 12.51
C CYS A 10 -16.08 22.20 11.57
N PRO A 11 -16.93 21.32 10.99
CA PRO A 11 -16.51 20.26 10.06
C PRO A 11 -15.70 20.79 8.86
N GLN A 12 -16.08 21.95 8.34
CA GLN A 12 -15.44 22.57 7.17
C GLN A 12 -14.12 23.30 7.50
N CYS A 13 -13.94 23.82 8.71
CA CYS A 13 -12.75 24.63 9.04
C CYS A 13 -11.47 23.80 9.24
N ALA A 14 -11.58 22.50 9.47
CA ALA A 14 -10.44 21.60 9.60
C ALA A 14 -9.99 21.00 8.26
N ALA A 15 -10.90 20.86 7.29
CA ALA A 15 -10.59 20.39 5.94
C ALA A 15 -9.59 21.28 5.18
N TYR A 16 -9.44 22.55 5.60
CA TYR A 16 -8.63 23.56 4.90
C TYR A 16 -7.39 24.03 5.69
N GLY A 17 -7.01 23.40 6.81
CA GLY A 17 -5.80 23.77 7.55
C GLY A 17 -5.23 22.65 8.43
N SER A 18 -3.90 22.61 8.59
CA SER A 18 -3.24 21.68 9.52
C SER A 18 -3.35 22.20 10.96
N TRP A 19 -4.36 21.75 11.70
CA TRP A 19 -4.57 22.13 13.10
C TRP A 19 -3.60 21.40 14.06
N ALA A 20 -2.93 20.36 13.58
CA ALA A 20 -1.89 19.63 14.27
C ALA A 20 -0.80 19.16 13.28
N ARG A 21 0.35 18.72 13.81
CA ARG A 21 1.46 18.25 12.98
C ARG A 21 1.16 16.82 12.48
N PRO A 22 1.37 16.50 11.20
CA PRO A 22 1.17 15.15 10.68
C PRO A 22 1.93 14.09 11.49
N GLY A 23 1.28 12.96 11.80
CA GLY A 23 1.88 11.86 12.57
C GLY A 23 1.86 11.99 14.08
N THR A 24 1.34 13.10 14.61
CA THR A 24 1.03 13.24 16.04
C THR A 24 -0.26 12.49 16.41
N GLY A 25 -0.40 12.08 17.67
CA GLY A 25 -1.68 11.56 18.20
C GLY A 25 -2.82 12.57 18.07
N LEU A 26 -2.51 13.88 18.14
CA LEU A 26 -3.46 14.95 17.90
C LEU A 26 -3.88 15.07 16.43
N ALA A 27 -2.97 14.90 15.46
CA ALA A 27 -3.34 14.89 14.04
C ALA A 27 -4.17 13.67 13.69
N ILE A 28 -3.81 12.48 14.20
CA ILE A 28 -4.63 11.27 14.05
C ILE A 28 -6.05 11.51 14.58
N PHE A 29 -6.16 12.12 15.77
CA PHE A 29 -7.46 12.48 16.33
C PHE A 29 -8.22 13.49 15.47
N LEU A 30 -7.57 14.57 15.02
CA LEU A 30 -8.23 15.61 14.22
C LEU A 30 -8.64 15.09 12.84
N ASP A 31 -7.82 14.29 12.18
CA ASP A 31 -8.17 13.65 10.91
C ASP A 31 -9.34 12.67 11.08
N ALA A 32 -9.33 11.88 12.16
CA ALA A 32 -10.42 10.94 12.44
C ALA A 32 -11.73 11.63 12.84
N VAL A 33 -11.67 12.82 13.44
CA VAL A 33 -12.86 13.52 13.95
C VAL A 33 -13.40 14.58 13.00
N THR A 34 -12.56 15.22 12.20
CA THR A 34 -12.92 16.38 11.38
C THR A 34 -12.86 16.08 9.87
N GLY A 35 -13.16 17.06 9.00
CA GLY A 35 -13.13 16.83 7.55
C GLY A 35 -14.22 15.85 7.12
N LEU A 36 -13.84 14.69 6.57
CA LEU A 36 -14.75 13.56 6.26
C LEU A 36 -14.79 12.50 7.38
N GLY A 37 -14.24 12.81 8.57
CA GLY A 37 -14.22 11.92 9.75
C GLY A 37 -15.52 11.95 10.56
N LEU A 38 -15.43 11.68 11.87
CA LEU A 38 -16.56 11.48 12.78
C LEU A 38 -17.63 12.57 12.70
N LEU A 39 -17.27 13.85 12.66
CA LEU A 39 -18.25 14.94 12.62
C LEU A 39 -19.06 14.95 11.33
N TYR A 40 -18.41 14.68 10.19
CA TYR A 40 -19.09 14.57 8.90
C TYR A 40 -19.95 13.32 8.83
N GLU A 41 -19.40 12.18 9.25
CA GLU A 41 -20.16 10.95 9.27
C GLU A 41 -21.36 11.08 10.21
N MET A 42 -21.24 11.71 11.38
CA MET A 42 -22.36 11.96 12.29
C MET A 42 -23.45 12.91 11.73
N ASP A 43 -23.09 13.81 10.82
CA ASP A 43 -23.99 14.78 10.18
C ASP A 43 -24.69 14.21 8.93
N ARG A 44 -24.15 13.16 8.31
CA ARG A 44 -24.74 12.54 7.11
C ARG A 44 -25.67 11.38 7.48
N TYR A 45 -26.79 11.19 6.78
CA TYR A 45 -27.73 10.07 7.00
C TYR A 45 -28.21 9.97 8.46
N HIS A 46 -28.43 11.11 9.11
CA HIS A 46 -29.01 11.16 10.44
C HIS A 46 -30.52 11.43 10.36
N GLU A 47 -30.98 12.07 9.30
CA GLU A 47 -32.38 12.25 8.95
C GLU A 47 -32.56 12.13 7.44
N ALA A 48 -33.82 12.12 6.98
CA ALA A 48 -34.14 12.11 5.56
C ALA A 48 -33.68 13.42 4.90
N ASP A 49 -32.95 13.31 3.79
CA ASP A 49 -32.52 14.45 3.00
C ASP A 49 -33.70 14.96 2.13
N GLU A 50 -33.56 16.16 1.52
CA GLU A 50 -34.61 16.74 0.66
C GLU A 50 -34.96 15.86 -0.56
N ASP A 51 -34.03 14.99 -0.98
CA ASP A 51 -34.17 14.09 -2.13
C ASP A 51 -34.57 12.66 -1.74
N THR A 52 -34.80 12.36 -0.46
CA THR A 52 -35.18 11.02 0.02
C THR A 52 -36.65 10.72 -0.28
N TYR A 53 -36.93 9.51 -0.77
CA TYR A 53 -38.29 9.06 -1.05
C TYR A 53 -39.14 8.95 0.23
N SER A 54 -40.37 9.43 0.13
CA SER A 54 -41.36 9.31 1.20
C SER A 54 -41.88 7.88 1.36
N ASP A 55 -42.42 7.55 2.54
CA ASP A 55 -43.04 6.25 2.82
C ASP A 55 -44.21 5.91 1.87
N GLU A 56 -44.86 6.93 1.31
CA GLU A 56 -45.94 6.79 0.34
C GLU A 56 -45.41 6.36 -1.03
N GLU A 57 -44.37 7.05 -1.54
CA GLU A 57 -43.69 6.70 -2.80
C GLU A 57 -43.08 5.30 -2.73
N VAL A 58 -42.42 4.95 -1.63
CA VAL A 58 -41.91 3.59 -1.38
C VAL A 58 -43.05 2.57 -1.36
N GLY A 59 -44.21 2.92 -0.81
CA GLY A 59 -45.38 2.06 -0.81
C GLY A 59 -45.99 1.81 -2.19
N GLN A 60 -46.02 2.83 -3.03
CA GLN A 60 -46.47 2.73 -4.42
C GLN A 60 -45.50 1.85 -5.22
N ALA A 61 -44.20 2.12 -5.15
CA ALA A 61 -43.16 1.32 -5.80
C ALA A 61 -43.18 -0.15 -5.36
N ALA A 62 -43.31 -0.42 -4.05
CA ALA A 62 -43.44 -1.78 -3.53
C ALA A 62 -44.64 -2.53 -4.12
N SER A 63 -45.77 -1.84 -4.28
CA SER A 63 -46.98 -2.45 -4.85
C SER A 63 -46.77 -2.86 -6.31
N VAL A 64 -46.14 -1.99 -7.11
CA VAL A 64 -45.80 -2.28 -8.52
C VAL A 64 -44.85 -3.48 -8.62
N LEU A 65 -43.78 -3.50 -7.82
CA LEU A 65 -42.79 -4.59 -7.82
C LEU A 65 -43.39 -5.94 -7.39
N ILE A 66 -44.25 -5.95 -6.36
CA ILE A 66 -44.91 -7.19 -5.90
C ILE A 66 -45.90 -7.70 -6.96
N LEU A 67 -46.65 -6.81 -7.62
CA LEU A 67 -47.56 -7.19 -8.70
C LEU A 67 -46.81 -7.78 -9.91
N ALA A 68 -45.66 -7.19 -10.27
CA ALA A 68 -44.79 -7.73 -11.31
C ALA A 68 -44.26 -9.13 -10.95
N ALA A 69 -43.83 -9.34 -9.71
CA ALA A 69 -43.37 -10.64 -9.22
C ALA A 69 -44.48 -11.71 -9.18
N ALA A 70 -45.73 -11.30 -8.90
CA ALA A 70 -46.89 -12.20 -8.84
C ALA A 70 -47.37 -12.67 -10.23
N GLY A 71 -46.93 -12.02 -11.32
CA GLY A 71 -47.25 -12.43 -12.69
C GLY A 71 -48.72 -12.30 -13.08
N SER A 72 -49.40 -11.22 -12.65
CA SER A 72 -50.81 -10.99 -13.00
C SER A 72 -51.00 -10.93 -14.53
N GLU A 73 -51.85 -11.82 -15.07
CA GLU A 73 -52.14 -11.99 -16.50
C GLU A 73 -52.91 -10.82 -17.15
N GLU A 74 -53.16 -9.70 -16.44
CA GLU A 74 -53.73 -8.50 -17.05
C GLU A 74 -52.77 -7.78 -18.03
N SER A 75 -51.54 -8.29 -18.18
CA SER A 75 -50.53 -7.80 -19.14
C SER A 75 -50.09 -8.84 -20.18
N ALA A 76 -50.90 -9.87 -20.46
CA ALA A 76 -50.57 -10.86 -21.50
C ALA A 76 -51.09 -10.41 -22.89
N PRO A 77 -50.26 -10.39 -23.95
CA PRO A 77 -50.63 -9.88 -25.27
C PRO A 77 -51.56 -10.87 -25.97
N GLY A 78 -52.85 -10.52 -26.01
CA GLY A 78 -53.95 -11.42 -26.37
C GLY A 78 -54.98 -10.84 -27.33
N GLY A 79 -54.56 -10.00 -28.28
CA GLY A 79 -55.23 -9.65 -29.54
C GLY A 79 -56.75 -9.43 -29.54
N ALA A 80 -57.17 -8.17 -29.52
CA ALA A 80 -58.12 -7.61 -30.50
C ALA A 80 -58.41 -6.11 -30.27
N VAL A 81 -57.76 -5.26 -31.08
CA VAL A 81 -58.25 -3.98 -31.64
C VAL A 81 -58.65 -2.89 -30.63
N ASP A 82 -57.73 -1.95 -30.34
CA ASP A 82 -57.92 -0.51 -30.57
C ASP A 82 -56.59 0.24 -30.36
N GLU A 83 -56.36 1.34 -31.10
CA GLU A 83 -55.14 2.18 -31.12
C GLU A 83 -54.88 2.94 -29.78
N ALA A 84 -55.21 2.33 -28.64
CA ALA A 84 -55.04 2.83 -27.28
C ALA A 84 -54.28 1.85 -26.35
N GLU A 85 -53.93 0.66 -26.81
CA GLU A 85 -53.17 -0.34 -26.02
C GLU A 85 -51.64 -0.08 -26.04
N ASP A 86 -51.09 0.52 -27.10
CA ASP A 86 -49.66 0.83 -27.19
C ASP A 86 -49.22 1.90 -26.14
N ASP A 87 -50.08 2.88 -25.81
CA ASP A 87 -49.77 3.92 -24.80
C ASP A 87 -49.84 3.34 -23.36
N ALA A 88 -50.69 2.34 -23.09
CA ALA A 88 -50.86 1.76 -21.75
C ALA A 88 -49.82 0.68 -21.40
N GLU A 89 -49.26 -0.01 -22.40
CA GLU A 89 -48.11 -0.92 -22.22
C GLU A 89 -46.82 -0.13 -21.94
N ASP A 90 -46.62 1.01 -22.61
CA ASP A 90 -45.50 1.92 -22.35
C ASP A 90 -45.59 2.55 -20.95
N ASP A 91 -46.77 3.03 -20.52
CA ASP A 91 -47.00 3.59 -19.18
C ASP A 91 -46.69 2.58 -18.04
N ASN A 92 -47.14 1.31 -18.17
CA ASN A 92 -46.87 0.26 -17.17
C ASN A 92 -45.37 -0.12 -17.10
N TRP A 93 -44.66 -0.07 -18.23
CA TRP A 93 -43.23 -0.34 -18.25
C TRP A 93 -42.44 0.81 -17.60
N GLU A 94 -42.83 2.07 -17.87
CA GLU A 94 -42.26 3.24 -17.22
C GLU A 94 -42.46 3.20 -15.69
N GLU A 95 -43.68 2.91 -15.21
CA GLU A 95 -43.97 2.76 -13.78
C GLU A 95 -43.12 1.66 -13.12
N LEU A 96 -42.89 0.53 -13.78
CA LEU A 96 -42.04 -0.54 -13.27
C LEU A 96 -40.56 -0.13 -13.21
N GLN A 97 -40.07 0.63 -14.21
CA GLN A 97 -38.69 1.15 -14.17
C GLN A 97 -38.52 2.20 -13.07
N GLU A 98 -39.49 3.08 -12.87
CA GLU A 98 -39.50 4.04 -11.76
C GLU A 98 -39.48 3.31 -10.41
N ALA A 99 -40.33 2.28 -10.24
CA ALA A 99 -40.34 1.48 -9.02
C ALA A 99 -39.00 0.75 -8.77
N ARG A 100 -38.34 0.27 -9.82
CA ARG A 100 -36.99 -0.32 -9.74
C ARG A 100 -35.94 0.72 -9.36
N GLN A 101 -36.02 1.93 -9.91
CA GLN A 101 -35.13 3.03 -9.55
C GLN A 101 -35.31 3.45 -8.09
N VAL A 102 -36.55 3.50 -7.59
CA VAL A 102 -36.85 3.75 -6.17
C VAL A 102 -36.19 2.67 -5.30
N ARG A 103 -36.33 1.38 -5.65
CA ARG A 103 -35.68 0.28 -4.95
C ARG A 103 -34.16 0.44 -4.92
N GLU A 104 -33.52 0.66 -6.06
CA GLU A 104 -32.07 0.83 -6.14
C GLU A 104 -31.59 2.01 -5.28
N THR A 105 -32.31 3.13 -5.32
CA THR A 105 -31.95 4.34 -4.56
C THR A 105 -32.11 4.13 -3.06
N VAL A 106 -33.24 3.57 -2.60
CA VAL A 106 -33.48 3.27 -1.18
C VAL A 106 -32.44 2.28 -0.64
N PHE A 107 -32.08 1.25 -1.41
CA PHE A 107 -31.02 0.32 -1.02
C PHE A 107 -29.65 1.00 -0.95
N ALA A 108 -29.33 1.88 -1.90
CA ALA A 108 -28.09 2.65 -1.88
C ALA A 108 -28.00 3.55 -0.63
N GLU A 109 -29.07 4.29 -0.32
CA GLU A 109 -29.15 5.15 0.87
C GLU A 109 -29.03 4.34 2.17
N TRP A 110 -29.75 3.22 2.27
CA TRP A 110 -29.67 2.33 3.44
C TRP A 110 -28.25 1.81 3.67
N LEU A 111 -27.56 1.36 2.61
CA LEU A 111 -26.21 0.82 2.74
C LEU A 111 -25.15 1.89 2.98
N ASP A 112 -25.33 3.09 2.42
CA ASP A 112 -24.48 4.24 2.72
C ASP A 112 -24.64 4.68 4.18
N ALA A 113 -25.87 4.69 4.70
CA ALA A 113 -26.15 4.96 6.11
C ALA A 113 -25.52 3.89 7.03
N LEU A 114 -25.60 2.60 6.65
CA LEU A 114 -24.97 1.48 7.36
C LEU A 114 -23.43 1.63 7.38
N THR A 115 -22.84 1.99 6.24
CA THR A 115 -21.39 2.24 6.10
C THR A 115 -20.97 3.42 6.98
N SER A 116 -21.73 4.50 6.93
CA SER A 116 -21.49 5.71 7.73
C SER A 116 -21.52 5.39 9.23
N LEU A 117 -22.54 4.65 9.70
CA LEU A 117 -22.63 4.25 11.11
C LEU A 117 -21.50 3.31 11.53
N THR A 118 -21.10 2.39 10.66
CA THR A 118 -19.94 1.51 10.90
C THR A 118 -18.65 2.32 11.08
N ARG A 119 -18.41 3.33 10.23
CA ARG A 119 -17.26 4.24 10.37
C ARG A 119 -17.30 5.04 11.67
N VAL A 120 -18.48 5.50 12.10
CA VAL A 120 -18.66 6.18 13.39
C VAL A 120 -18.20 5.27 14.53
N TYR A 121 -18.69 4.03 14.61
CA TYR A 121 -18.30 3.11 15.68
C TYR A 121 -16.82 2.75 15.65
N GLN A 122 -16.24 2.57 14.45
CA GLN A 122 -14.79 2.38 14.31
C GLN A 122 -14.01 3.55 14.91
N VAL A 123 -14.38 4.81 14.64
CA VAL A 123 -13.71 5.97 15.25
C VAL A 123 -13.95 6.02 16.77
N LEU A 124 -15.14 5.66 17.24
CA LEU A 124 -15.46 5.59 18.67
C LEU A 124 -14.71 4.48 19.41
N ASP A 125 -14.29 3.42 18.73
CA ASP A 125 -13.41 2.39 19.28
C ASP A 125 -11.97 2.90 19.43
N HIS A 126 -11.51 3.70 18.48
CA HIS A 126 -10.21 4.39 18.59
C HIS A 126 -10.23 5.49 19.65
N PHE A 127 -11.39 6.09 19.95
CA PHE A 127 -11.54 7.17 20.93
C PHE A 127 -12.76 6.96 21.87
N PRO A 128 -12.74 5.98 22.80
CA PRO A 128 -13.90 5.61 23.60
C PRO A 128 -14.46 6.71 24.49
N TRP A 129 -13.64 7.71 24.86
CA TRP A 129 -14.08 8.87 25.64
C TRP A 129 -15.11 9.74 24.88
N LEU A 130 -15.19 9.64 23.55
CA LEU A 130 -16.21 10.29 22.73
C LEU A 130 -17.58 9.59 22.77
N ARG A 131 -17.67 8.32 23.20
CA ARG A 131 -18.93 7.56 23.19
C ARG A 131 -20.06 8.25 23.94
N SER A 132 -19.73 8.89 25.07
CA SER A 132 -20.72 9.62 25.87
C SER A 132 -21.33 10.83 25.15
N TRP A 133 -20.53 11.50 24.30
CA TRP A 133 -20.96 12.64 23.48
C TRP A 133 -21.70 12.18 22.23
N ALA A 134 -21.19 11.15 21.55
CA ALA A 134 -21.77 10.65 20.31
C ALA A 134 -23.09 9.90 20.52
N ARG A 135 -23.37 9.40 21.73
CA ARG A 135 -24.52 8.53 22.05
C ARG A 135 -25.84 8.98 21.43
N ALA A 136 -26.20 10.25 21.59
CA ALA A 136 -27.50 10.75 21.12
C ALA A 136 -27.58 10.76 19.58
N GLY A 137 -26.52 11.19 18.90
CA GLY A 137 -26.50 11.20 17.44
C GLY A 137 -26.36 9.80 16.84
N VAL A 138 -25.60 8.91 17.50
CA VAL A 138 -25.50 7.50 17.13
C VAL A 138 -26.86 6.81 17.22
N GLN A 139 -27.62 7.08 18.28
CA GLN A 139 -28.98 6.56 18.41
C GLN A 139 -29.89 7.08 17.30
N LEU A 140 -29.84 8.39 17.02
CA LEU A 140 -30.66 9.00 15.97
C LEU A 140 -30.35 8.42 14.58
N LYS A 141 -29.07 8.16 14.28
CA LYS A 141 -28.65 7.45 13.07
C LYS A 141 -29.12 6.00 13.03
N ALA A 142 -29.01 5.27 14.14
CA ALA A 142 -29.50 3.90 14.22
C ALA A 142 -31.01 3.83 13.99
N ASP A 143 -31.77 4.77 14.57
CA ASP A 143 -33.21 4.89 14.37
C ASP A 143 -33.56 5.18 12.90
N HIS A 144 -32.84 6.11 12.25
CA HIS A 144 -33.03 6.41 10.83
C HIS A 144 -32.64 5.24 9.92
N LEU A 145 -31.54 4.55 10.23
CA LEU A 145 -31.12 3.35 9.50
C LEU A 145 -32.19 2.25 9.55
N GLU A 146 -32.86 2.07 10.70
CA GLU A 146 -33.96 1.12 10.81
C GLU A 146 -35.19 1.53 9.98
N VAL A 147 -35.45 2.84 9.83
CA VAL A 147 -36.50 3.34 8.91
C VAL A 147 -36.14 2.97 7.46
N LEU A 148 -34.93 3.27 7.02
CA LEU A 148 -34.45 2.92 5.67
C LEU A 148 -34.47 1.40 5.44
N ARG A 149 -34.08 0.60 6.43
CA ARG A 149 -34.14 -0.87 6.37
C ARG A 149 -35.58 -1.36 6.20
N ALA A 150 -36.52 -0.79 6.96
CA ALA A 150 -37.94 -1.13 6.86
C ALA A 150 -38.52 -0.77 5.48
N GLN A 151 -38.11 0.37 4.91
CA GLN A 151 -38.46 0.76 3.54
C GLN A 151 -37.87 -0.22 2.51
N ALA A 152 -36.58 -0.52 2.59
CA ALA A 152 -35.89 -1.46 1.70
C ALA A 152 -36.52 -2.86 1.72
N THR A 153 -36.92 -3.35 2.90
CA THR A 153 -37.59 -4.64 3.08
C THR A 153 -38.93 -4.71 2.34
N ARG A 154 -39.66 -3.59 2.22
CA ARG A 154 -40.95 -3.55 1.51
C ARG A 154 -40.78 -3.66 -0.01
N LEU A 155 -39.61 -3.32 -0.54
CA LEU A 155 -39.31 -3.28 -1.98
C LEU A 155 -38.81 -4.63 -2.52
N VAL A 156 -38.68 -5.64 -1.67
CA VAL A 156 -38.25 -6.99 -2.07
C VAL A 156 -39.26 -8.03 -1.59
N ALA A 157 -39.63 -8.94 -2.48
CA ALA A 157 -40.42 -10.10 -2.12
C ALA A 157 -39.52 -11.16 -1.44
N PRO A 158 -39.78 -11.57 -0.18
CA PRO A 158 -38.98 -12.58 0.51
C PRO A 158 -38.91 -13.92 -0.25
N ASP A 159 -40.00 -14.28 -0.93
CA ASP A 159 -40.10 -15.50 -1.75
C ASP A 159 -39.08 -15.50 -2.90
N SER A 160 -38.84 -14.34 -3.54
CA SER A 160 -37.82 -14.20 -4.59
C SER A 160 -36.41 -14.51 -4.08
N LEU A 161 -36.10 -14.16 -2.82
CA LEU A 161 -34.80 -14.44 -2.22
C LEU A 161 -34.60 -15.93 -1.93
N VAL A 162 -35.66 -16.63 -1.52
CA VAL A 162 -35.64 -18.08 -1.33
C VAL A 162 -35.52 -18.79 -2.68
N LEU A 163 -36.22 -18.32 -3.71
CA LEU A 163 -36.11 -18.84 -5.08
C LEU A 163 -34.69 -18.69 -5.65
N ALA A 164 -34.06 -17.53 -5.47
CA ALA A 164 -32.68 -17.30 -5.89
C ALA A 164 -31.70 -18.28 -5.18
N ALA A 165 -31.90 -18.53 -3.88
CA ALA A 165 -31.14 -19.53 -3.14
C ALA A 165 -31.41 -20.97 -3.65
N ALA A 166 -32.64 -21.28 -4.07
CA ALA A 166 -32.97 -22.57 -4.69
C ALA A 166 -32.23 -22.78 -6.02
N VAL A 167 -32.15 -21.72 -6.83
CA VAL A 167 -31.44 -21.72 -8.11
C VAL A 167 -29.93 -21.89 -7.91
N SER A 168 -29.33 -21.27 -6.89
CA SER A 168 -27.89 -21.40 -6.62
C SER A 168 -27.46 -22.82 -6.26
N VAL A 169 -28.32 -23.58 -5.55
CA VAL A 169 -28.04 -24.98 -5.19
C VAL A 169 -28.52 -25.98 -6.24
N SER A 170 -29.22 -25.53 -7.28
CA SER A 170 -29.77 -26.40 -8.32
C SER A 170 -28.68 -27.08 -9.16
N GLU A 171 -28.82 -28.39 -9.31
CA GLU A 171 -27.98 -29.18 -10.23
C GLU A 171 -28.27 -28.83 -11.69
N LYS A 172 -27.30 -29.13 -12.56
CA LYS A 172 -27.48 -28.91 -14.00
C LYS A 172 -28.64 -29.78 -14.52
N PRO A 173 -29.68 -29.20 -15.15
CA PRO A 173 -30.80 -29.97 -15.68
C PRO A 173 -30.43 -30.73 -16.96
N ASP A 174 -31.22 -31.75 -17.28
CA ASP A 174 -31.13 -32.46 -18.56
C ASP A 174 -31.54 -31.53 -19.71
N LEU A 175 -30.61 -31.29 -20.64
CA LEU A 175 -30.80 -30.33 -21.73
C LEU A 175 -31.28 -31.04 -23.02
N PRO A 176 -32.35 -30.54 -23.69
CA PRO A 176 -32.94 -31.18 -24.86
C PRO A 176 -32.13 -30.90 -26.15
N SER A 177 -30.91 -31.44 -26.25
CA SER A 177 -29.99 -31.19 -27.37
C SER A 177 -30.45 -31.74 -28.73
N ASP A 178 -31.36 -32.71 -28.73
CA ASP A 178 -31.91 -33.35 -29.93
C ASP A 178 -33.29 -32.79 -30.34
N ASP A 179 -33.78 -31.74 -29.67
CA ASP A 179 -35.08 -31.14 -29.98
C ASP A 179 -35.02 -30.39 -31.33
N PRO A 180 -35.88 -30.73 -32.31
CA PRO A 180 -35.88 -30.10 -33.62
C PRO A 180 -36.14 -28.59 -33.58
N ALA A 181 -36.74 -28.05 -32.52
CA ALA A 181 -36.91 -26.61 -32.34
C ALA A 181 -35.58 -25.84 -32.22
N PHE A 182 -34.52 -26.48 -31.71
CA PHE A 182 -33.19 -25.88 -31.57
C PHE A 182 -32.25 -26.12 -32.76
N ALA A 183 -32.73 -26.75 -33.84
CA ALA A 183 -31.92 -27.06 -35.01
C ALA A 183 -31.28 -25.82 -35.69
N LEU A 184 -31.79 -24.62 -35.42
CA LEU A 184 -31.21 -23.35 -35.88
C LEU A 184 -29.88 -23.00 -35.22
N LEU A 185 -29.62 -23.53 -34.02
CA LEU A 185 -28.43 -23.25 -33.22
C LEU A 185 -27.21 -24.07 -33.66
N GLY A 186 -27.41 -25.13 -34.43
CA GLY A 186 -26.33 -25.96 -34.98
C GLY A 186 -26.59 -27.47 -34.88
N ASN A 187 -25.50 -28.24 -34.85
CA ASN A 187 -25.57 -29.67 -34.56
C ASN A 187 -25.89 -29.94 -33.07
N PRO A 188 -26.29 -31.15 -32.66
CA PRO A 188 -26.68 -31.43 -31.27
C PRO A 188 -25.61 -31.09 -30.21
N ALA A 189 -24.32 -31.18 -30.55
CA ALA A 189 -23.25 -30.79 -29.63
C ALA A 189 -23.17 -29.25 -29.47
N GLU A 190 -23.38 -28.49 -30.54
CA GLU A 190 -23.48 -27.03 -30.51
C GLU A 190 -24.72 -26.56 -29.74
N VAL A 191 -25.86 -27.22 -29.95
CA VAL A 191 -27.10 -26.99 -29.18
C VAL A 191 -26.86 -27.24 -27.69
N ALA A 192 -26.26 -28.38 -27.33
CA ALA A 192 -25.96 -28.71 -25.93
C ALA A 192 -25.04 -27.67 -25.26
N ALA A 193 -24.04 -27.17 -25.99
CA ALA A 193 -23.12 -26.14 -25.50
C ALA A 193 -23.84 -24.81 -25.27
N GLN A 194 -24.67 -24.37 -26.21
CA GLN A 194 -25.43 -23.12 -26.10
C GLN A 194 -26.49 -23.17 -25.01
N LEU A 195 -27.25 -24.27 -24.88
CA LEU A 195 -28.21 -24.46 -23.80
C LEU A 195 -27.51 -24.56 -22.43
N THR A 196 -26.31 -25.14 -22.36
CA THR A 196 -25.51 -25.14 -21.13
C THR A 196 -25.06 -23.72 -20.77
N SER A 197 -24.68 -22.92 -21.77
CA SER A 197 -24.32 -21.51 -21.57
C SER A 197 -25.53 -20.70 -21.09
N LEU A 198 -26.69 -20.91 -21.70
CA LEU A 198 -27.93 -20.25 -21.29
C LEU A 198 -28.28 -20.59 -19.84
N TRP A 199 -28.26 -21.87 -19.46
CA TRP A 199 -28.54 -22.29 -18.08
C TRP A 199 -27.58 -21.63 -17.08
N ARG A 200 -26.27 -21.59 -17.39
CA ARG A 200 -25.28 -20.95 -16.51
C ARG A 200 -25.48 -19.45 -16.38
N GLN A 201 -25.81 -18.76 -17.46
CA GLN A 201 -26.04 -17.31 -17.45
C GLN A 201 -27.32 -16.95 -16.71
N TRP A 202 -28.41 -17.67 -16.98
CA TRP A 202 -29.67 -17.52 -16.26
C TRP A 202 -29.47 -17.78 -14.76
N ARG A 203 -28.83 -18.91 -14.39
CA ARG A 203 -28.52 -19.24 -13.00
C ARG A 203 -27.69 -18.14 -12.33
N SER A 204 -26.60 -17.70 -12.98
CA SER A 204 -25.71 -16.67 -12.42
C SER A 204 -26.40 -15.33 -12.25
N LYS A 205 -27.35 -14.97 -13.13
CA LYS A 205 -28.13 -13.74 -12.94
C LYS A 205 -29.13 -13.87 -11.80
N VAL A 206 -29.86 -14.99 -11.75
CA VAL A 206 -30.91 -15.21 -10.75
C VAL A 206 -30.31 -15.36 -9.34
N GLU A 207 -29.17 -16.04 -9.19
CA GLU A 207 -28.55 -16.25 -7.88
C GLU A 207 -28.03 -14.95 -7.23
N ASP A 208 -27.70 -13.94 -8.06
CA ASP A 208 -27.19 -12.65 -7.61
C ASP A 208 -28.26 -11.54 -7.54
N SER A 209 -29.51 -11.81 -7.92
CA SER A 209 -30.59 -10.81 -8.03
C SER A 209 -31.67 -10.93 -6.95
N TRP A 210 -32.35 -9.81 -6.67
CA TRP A 210 -33.56 -9.75 -5.83
C TRP A 210 -34.87 -9.87 -6.63
N ASP A 211 -34.79 -9.90 -7.96
CA ASP A 211 -35.97 -10.01 -8.83
C ASP A 211 -36.49 -11.44 -8.89
N HIS A 212 -37.78 -11.59 -9.18
CA HIS A 212 -38.33 -12.92 -9.40
C HIS A 212 -37.66 -13.56 -10.64
N PRO A 213 -37.34 -14.88 -10.65
CA PRO A 213 -36.73 -15.54 -11.80
C PRO A 213 -37.44 -15.29 -13.15
N ARG A 214 -38.77 -15.15 -13.11
CA ARG A 214 -39.66 -14.83 -14.25
C ARG A 214 -39.39 -13.49 -14.93
N GLU A 215 -38.83 -12.54 -14.19
CA GLU A 215 -38.47 -11.24 -14.72
C GLU A 215 -37.16 -11.28 -15.54
N GLN A 216 -36.38 -12.37 -15.41
CA GLN A 216 -35.09 -12.53 -16.08
C GLN A 216 -35.28 -13.13 -17.49
N GLN A 217 -35.63 -12.29 -18.46
CA GLN A 217 -35.85 -12.68 -19.86
C GLN A 217 -34.52 -12.98 -20.62
N TYR A 218 -33.92 -14.15 -20.36
CA TYR A 218 -32.62 -14.55 -20.93
C TYR A 218 -32.68 -15.26 -22.28
N HIS A 219 -33.88 -15.64 -22.76
CA HIS A 219 -34.03 -16.43 -23.98
C HIS A 219 -33.56 -15.69 -25.25
N HIS A 220 -33.55 -14.34 -25.25
CA HIS A 220 -33.00 -13.52 -26.33
C HIS A 220 -31.48 -13.70 -26.56
N HIS A 221 -30.73 -14.20 -25.57
CA HIS A 221 -29.30 -14.48 -25.77
C HIS A 221 -29.04 -15.63 -26.75
N LEU A 222 -29.97 -16.59 -26.87
CA LEU A 222 -29.91 -17.64 -27.89
C LEU A 222 -30.13 -17.09 -29.31
N ALA A 223 -30.83 -15.97 -29.44
CA ALA A 223 -31.11 -15.31 -30.71
C ALA A 223 -29.95 -14.41 -31.20
N SER A 224 -28.89 -14.23 -30.40
CA SER A 224 -27.76 -13.38 -30.77
C SER A 224 -27.09 -13.87 -32.07
N GLY A 225 -27.15 -13.05 -33.12
CA GLY A 225 -26.62 -13.38 -34.45
C GLY A 225 -27.56 -14.16 -35.37
N ILE A 226 -28.80 -14.44 -34.95
CA ILE A 226 -29.85 -15.07 -35.77
C ILE A 226 -30.91 -14.02 -36.12
N SER A 227 -31.18 -13.83 -37.41
CA SER A 227 -32.23 -12.90 -37.85
C SER A 227 -33.62 -13.43 -37.46
N SER A 228 -34.45 -12.57 -36.86
CA SER A 228 -35.86 -12.85 -36.56
C SER A 228 -36.70 -13.25 -37.78
N ARG A 229 -36.23 -12.96 -39.00
CA ARG A 229 -36.89 -13.36 -40.26
C ARG A 229 -36.55 -14.79 -40.70
N ARG A 230 -35.69 -15.51 -39.98
CA ARG A 230 -35.25 -16.86 -40.34
C ARG A 230 -36.33 -17.87 -39.97
N LYS A 231 -36.67 -18.76 -40.90
CA LYS A 231 -37.68 -19.81 -40.67
C LYS A 231 -37.31 -20.68 -39.46
N GLY A 232 -38.19 -20.76 -38.47
CA GLY A 232 -38.00 -21.51 -37.22
C GLY A 232 -37.54 -20.68 -36.02
N TYR A 233 -37.31 -19.37 -36.20
CA TYR A 233 -36.92 -18.46 -35.11
C TYR A 233 -37.98 -18.41 -34.00
N ASP A 234 -39.24 -18.17 -34.35
CA ASP A 234 -40.33 -18.07 -33.36
C ASP A 234 -40.51 -19.38 -32.58
N LEU A 235 -40.44 -20.53 -33.28
CA LEU A 235 -40.52 -21.85 -32.66
C LEU A 235 -39.36 -22.12 -31.69
N MET A 236 -38.14 -21.67 -32.03
CA MET A 236 -36.97 -21.78 -31.16
C MET A 236 -37.14 -20.90 -29.90
N MET A 237 -37.68 -19.70 -30.05
CA MET A 237 -37.91 -18.76 -28.95
C MET A 237 -39.02 -19.23 -28.01
N GLU A 238 -40.14 -19.71 -28.55
CA GLU A 238 -41.22 -20.35 -27.79
C GLU A 238 -40.67 -21.53 -26.97
N ARG A 239 -39.87 -22.40 -27.61
CA ARG A 239 -39.27 -23.55 -26.93
C ARG A 239 -38.24 -23.16 -25.87
N ALA A 240 -37.46 -22.11 -26.11
CA ALA A 240 -36.54 -21.56 -25.12
C ALA A 240 -37.29 -20.99 -23.91
N GLN A 241 -38.42 -20.32 -24.13
CA GLN A 241 -39.28 -19.80 -23.05
C GLN A 241 -39.86 -20.94 -22.21
N GLU A 242 -40.40 -21.99 -22.84
CA GLU A 242 -40.89 -23.19 -22.14
C GLU A 242 -39.80 -23.87 -21.29
N LEU A 243 -38.55 -23.86 -21.79
CA LEU A 243 -37.41 -24.41 -21.07
C LEU A 243 -37.07 -23.57 -19.83
N LEU A 244 -37.04 -22.24 -19.93
CA LEU A 244 -36.86 -21.34 -18.79
C LEU A 244 -37.98 -21.52 -17.75
N SER A 245 -39.24 -21.55 -18.17
CA SER A 245 -40.39 -21.81 -17.26
C SER A 245 -40.34 -23.19 -16.61
N THR A 246 -39.64 -24.16 -17.21
CA THR A 246 -39.41 -25.47 -16.57
C THR A 246 -38.38 -25.39 -15.46
N TRP A 247 -37.31 -24.59 -15.65
CA TRP A 247 -36.31 -24.35 -14.61
C TRP A 247 -36.88 -23.55 -13.46
N GLU A 248 -37.73 -22.55 -13.74
CA GLU A 248 -38.44 -21.78 -12.71
C GLU A 248 -39.33 -22.65 -11.84
N ARG A 249 -40.19 -23.47 -12.44
CA ARG A 249 -41.06 -24.38 -11.68
C ARG A 249 -40.27 -25.37 -10.83
N ALA A 250 -39.09 -25.79 -11.29
CA ALA A 250 -38.20 -26.64 -10.51
C ALA A 250 -37.62 -25.89 -9.31
N ALA A 251 -37.23 -24.63 -9.48
CA ALA A 251 -36.79 -23.77 -8.38
C ALA A 251 -37.91 -23.47 -7.38
N GLU A 252 -39.13 -23.18 -7.86
CA GLU A 252 -40.33 -22.99 -7.03
C GLU A 252 -40.65 -24.23 -6.20
N ALA A 253 -40.57 -25.42 -6.81
CA ALA A 253 -40.79 -26.67 -6.10
C ALA A 253 -39.72 -26.92 -5.02
N ALA A 254 -38.47 -26.50 -5.25
CA ALA A 254 -37.39 -26.60 -4.27
C ALA A 254 -37.49 -25.55 -3.15
N ALA A 255 -37.99 -24.35 -3.46
CA ALA A 255 -38.21 -23.28 -2.48
C ALA A 255 -39.43 -23.53 -1.57
N ALA A 256 -40.41 -24.30 -2.04
CA ALA A 256 -41.63 -24.64 -1.28
C ALA A 256 -41.39 -25.62 -0.10
N ASP A 257 -40.19 -26.21 0.01
CA ASP A 257 -39.82 -27.02 1.18
C ASP A 257 -39.44 -26.07 2.32
N GLU A 258 -40.40 -25.74 3.19
CA GLU A 258 -40.21 -24.87 4.37
C GLU A 258 -39.25 -25.54 5.37
N GLY A 259 -37.95 -25.33 5.16
CA GLY A 259 -36.92 -25.71 6.12
C GLY A 259 -36.99 -24.88 7.41
N GLU A 260 -36.42 -25.40 8.50
CA GLU A 260 -36.27 -24.64 9.75
C GLU A 260 -35.47 -23.35 9.54
N GLU A 261 -35.80 -22.28 10.28
CA GLU A 261 -35.02 -21.04 10.27
C GLU A 261 -33.66 -21.24 10.94
N CYS A 262 -32.61 -20.67 10.35
CA CYS A 262 -31.25 -20.69 10.86
C CYS A 262 -30.79 -19.26 11.20
N VAL A 263 -30.07 -19.12 12.31
CA VAL A 263 -29.47 -17.85 12.73
C VAL A 263 -28.01 -17.83 12.32
N LEU A 264 -27.61 -16.79 11.59
CA LEU A 264 -26.24 -16.56 11.14
C LEU A 264 -25.74 -15.19 11.61
N VAL A 265 -24.41 -15.07 11.75
CA VAL A 265 -23.73 -13.80 12.00
C VAL A 265 -22.91 -13.43 10.79
N ALA A 266 -23.24 -12.30 10.16
CA ALA A 266 -22.49 -11.70 9.06
C ALA A 266 -21.48 -10.70 9.64
N ARG A 267 -20.19 -10.90 9.39
CA ARG A 267 -19.12 -10.00 9.86
C ARG A 267 -18.63 -9.11 8.74
N PHE A 268 -18.54 -7.80 9.01
CA PHE A 268 -17.90 -6.87 8.08
C PHE A 268 -16.37 -7.04 8.12
N PRO A 269 -15.68 -7.03 6.97
CA PRO A 269 -14.23 -7.12 6.95
C PRO A 269 -13.58 -5.90 7.62
N ASP A 270 -12.55 -6.14 8.46
CA ASP A 270 -11.76 -5.09 9.13
C ASP A 270 -11.17 -4.05 8.15
N ALA A 271 -11.01 -4.44 6.87
CA ALA A 271 -10.53 -3.59 5.78
C ALA A 271 -11.57 -2.57 5.25
N ALA A 272 -12.76 -2.45 5.85
CA ALA A 272 -13.73 -1.40 5.53
C ALA A 272 -13.21 0.02 5.80
N LEU A 273 -12.03 0.14 6.44
CA LEU A 273 -11.13 1.29 6.39
C LEU A 273 -10.64 1.50 4.95
N ALA A 274 -11.50 2.00 4.07
CA ALA A 274 -11.04 2.63 2.85
C ALA A 274 -10.10 3.78 3.25
N GLN A 275 -8.80 3.48 3.19
CA GLN A 275 -7.70 4.41 3.13
C GLN A 275 -8.09 5.55 2.21
N HIS A 276 -7.71 6.78 2.56
CA HIS A 276 -7.75 7.92 1.64
C HIS A 276 -7.25 7.48 0.25
N GLY A 277 -8.18 7.31 -0.71
CA GLY A 277 -7.89 6.89 -2.09
C GLY A 277 -8.47 5.54 -2.56
N SER A 278 -9.03 4.69 -1.70
CA SER A 278 -9.87 3.57 -2.15
C SER A 278 -11.27 4.10 -2.49
N ARG A 279 -11.61 4.12 -3.77
CA ARG A 279 -12.78 4.86 -4.30
C ARG A 279 -14.10 4.07 -4.26
N GLU A 280 -14.07 2.79 -3.92
CA GLU A 280 -15.25 1.92 -3.93
C GLU A 280 -15.56 1.42 -2.50
N PRO A 281 -16.67 1.85 -1.87
CA PRO A 281 -17.15 1.28 -0.61
C PRO A 281 -17.35 -0.23 -0.73
N PHE A 282 -17.10 -0.98 0.37
CA PHE A 282 -17.23 -2.44 0.38
C PHE A 282 -18.65 -2.91 0.01
N VAL A 283 -19.63 -2.05 0.28
CA VAL A 283 -21.04 -2.21 -0.08
C VAL A 283 -21.26 -2.39 -1.58
N ASP A 284 -20.48 -1.70 -2.42
CA ASP A 284 -20.60 -1.79 -3.89
C ASP A 284 -20.26 -3.20 -4.39
N ARG A 285 -19.59 -4.01 -3.57
CA ARG A 285 -19.22 -5.39 -3.88
C ARG A 285 -20.29 -6.41 -3.52
N LEU A 286 -21.28 -6.06 -2.69
CA LEU A 286 -22.39 -6.95 -2.33
C LEU A 286 -23.31 -7.13 -3.55
N SER A 287 -23.76 -8.36 -3.82
CA SER A 287 -24.77 -8.62 -4.86
C SER A 287 -26.14 -8.04 -4.47
N GLU A 288 -27.03 -7.85 -5.44
CA GLU A 288 -28.42 -7.41 -5.17
C GLU A 288 -29.10 -8.37 -4.19
N TRP A 289 -28.94 -9.68 -4.40
CA TRP A 289 -29.46 -10.72 -3.52
C TRP A 289 -28.93 -10.60 -2.09
N GLU A 290 -27.60 -10.45 -1.92
CA GLU A 290 -26.99 -10.34 -0.58
C GLU A 290 -27.48 -9.09 0.17
N ARG A 291 -27.62 -7.95 -0.52
CA ARG A 291 -28.17 -6.71 0.05
C ARG A 291 -29.60 -6.92 0.54
N ALA A 292 -30.44 -7.56 -0.27
CA ALA A 292 -31.84 -7.81 0.08
C ALA A 292 -32.01 -8.80 1.24
N VAL A 293 -31.16 -9.85 1.30
CA VAL A 293 -31.15 -10.80 2.42
C VAL A 293 -30.80 -10.08 3.72
N LEU A 294 -29.78 -9.22 3.72
CA LEU A 294 -29.42 -8.42 4.88
C LEU A 294 -30.57 -7.49 5.30
N ALA A 295 -31.22 -6.77 4.37
CA ALA A 295 -32.32 -5.87 4.73
C ALA A 295 -33.49 -6.63 5.39
N SER A 296 -33.90 -7.73 4.74
CA SER A 296 -35.15 -8.46 5.05
C SER A 296 -35.04 -9.35 6.28
N TYR A 297 -33.87 -9.95 6.53
CA TYR A 297 -33.69 -10.97 7.56
C TYR A 297 -32.86 -10.53 8.76
N THR A 298 -32.43 -9.27 8.82
CA THR A 298 -31.74 -8.71 10.00
C THR A 298 -32.66 -8.71 11.22
N VAL A 299 -32.18 -9.31 12.32
CA VAL A 299 -32.89 -9.36 13.61
C VAL A 299 -32.17 -8.58 14.71
N ALA A 300 -30.85 -8.42 14.61
CA ALA A 300 -30.05 -7.63 15.53
C ALA A 300 -28.78 -7.16 14.83
N VAL A 301 -28.26 -6.00 15.25
CA VAL A 301 -26.97 -5.49 14.79
C VAL A 301 -26.10 -5.21 16.02
N ASP A 302 -24.91 -5.80 16.05
CA ASP A 302 -23.86 -5.41 16.98
C ASP A 302 -22.99 -4.35 16.29
N TRP A 303 -22.95 -3.18 16.89
CA TRP A 303 -22.15 -2.07 16.38
C TRP A 303 -20.77 -1.97 17.04
N GLY A 304 -20.58 -2.62 18.21
CA GLY A 304 -19.30 -2.65 18.91
C GLY A 304 -18.31 -3.66 18.32
N GLN A 305 -18.83 -4.66 17.61
CA GLN A 305 -18.10 -5.43 16.61
C GLN A 305 -18.97 -5.43 15.38
N PRO A 306 -18.58 -4.79 14.26
CA PRO A 306 -19.46 -4.58 13.12
C PRO A 306 -19.93 -5.93 12.58
N ALA A 307 -21.11 -6.36 13.02
CA ALA A 307 -21.69 -7.66 12.76
C ALA A 307 -23.21 -7.58 12.77
N VAL A 308 -23.83 -8.20 11.77
CA VAL A 308 -25.28 -8.27 11.63
C VAL A 308 -25.72 -9.70 11.91
N THR A 309 -26.69 -9.87 12.80
CA THR A 309 -27.34 -11.15 13.04
C THR A 309 -28.55 -11.25 12.13
N VAL A 310 -28.58 -12.27 11.28
CA VAL A 310 -29.69 -12.56 10.38
C VAL A 310 -30.37 -13.87 10.76
N ARG A 311 -31.69 -13.92 10.62
CA ARG A 311 -32.48 -15.14 10.77
C ARG A 311 -33.12 -15.46 9.43
N VAL A 312 -32.60 -16.48 8.76
CA VAL A 312 -32.94 -16.80 7.36
C VAL A 312 -33.46 -18.24 7.24
N PRO A 313 -34.25 -18.56 6.20
CA PRO A 313 -34.60 -19.95 5.89
C PRO A 313 -33.36 -20.83 5.63
N GLN A 314 -33.43 -22.13 5.93
CA GLN A 314 -32.30 -23.08 5.80
C GLN A 314 -31.63 -23.05 4.42
N LEU A 315 -32.40 -22.85 3.35
CA LEU A 315 -31.92 -22.78 1.98
C LEU A 315 -31.01 -21.56 1.75
N VAL A 316 -31.45 -20.40 2.24
CA VAL A 316 -30.68 -19.14 2.22
C VAL A 316 -29.43 -19.28 3.09
N ALA A 317 -29.53 -19.89 4.28
CA ALA A 317 -28.38 -20.15 5.13
C ALA A 317 -27.32 -21.03 4.46
N SER A 318 -27.75 -22.11 3.80
CA SER A 318 -26.86 -23.03 3.09
C SER A 318 -26.15 -22.34 1.93
N CYS A 319 -26.85 -21.43 1.25
CA CYS A 319 -26.28 -20.57 0.22
C CYS A 319 -25.17 -19.67 0.81
N LEU A 320 -25.50 -18.86 1.83
CA LEU A 320 -24.56 -17.94 2.48
C LEU A 320 -23.31 -18.62 3.05
N LEU A 321 -23.44 -19.83 3.62
CA LEU A 321 -22.33 -20.59 4.20
C LEU A 321 -21.44 -21.29 3.16
N SER A 322 -21.97 -21.57 1.96
CA SER A 322 -21.23 -22.30 0.91
C SER A 322 -20.63 -21.38 -0.15
N GLY A 323 -21.18 -20.17 -0.33
CA GLY A 323 -20.71 -19.19 -1.30
C GLY A 323 -19.47 -18.41 -0.84
N GLN A 324 -18.71 -17.91 -1.81
CA GLN A 324 -17.66 -16.91 -1.58
C GLN A 324 -18.27 -15.52 -1.64
N TYR A 325 -19.04 -15.17 -0.61
CA TYR A 325 -19.63 -13.84 -0.46
C TYR A 325 -18.62 -12.84 0.09
N VAL A 326 -18.93 -11.55 -0.02
CA VAL A 326 -18.05 -10.47 0.47
C VAL A 326 -18.02 -10.46 2.00
N LEU A 327 -19.15 -10.76 2.65
CA LEU A 327 -19.22 -10.92 4.09
C LEU A 327 -18.90 -12.36 4.50
N ALA A 328 -18.26 -12.50 5.65
CA ALA A 328 -18.06 -13.80 6.27
C ALA A 328 -19.29 -14.15 7.11
N TYR A 329 -19.92 -15.29 6.81
CA TYR A 329 -21.08 -15.81 7.52
C TYR A 329 -20.68 -17.01 8.39
N ASP A 330 -21.03 -16.95 9.68
CA ASP A 330 -20.77 -18.02 10.65
C ASP A 330 -22.04 -18.38 11.43
N VAL A 331 -22.15 -19.63 11.87
CA VAL A 331 -23.17 -20.06 12.85
C VAL A 331 -22.70 -19.65 14.26
N PRO A 332 -23.52 -18.92 15.04
CA PRO A 332 -23.14 -18.53 16.39
C PRO A 332 -22.93 -19.76 17.28
N ALA A 333 -21.89 -19.76 18.11
CA ALA A 333 -21.69 -20.80 19.11
C ALA A 333 -22.84 -20.79 20.14
N GLN A 334 -23.33 -21.97 20.56
CA GLN A 334 -24.49 -22.11 21.46
C GLN A 334 -24.37 -21.37 22.81
N GLU A 335 -23.17 -20.96 23.22
CA GLU A 335 -22.94 -20.20 24.47
C GLU A 335 -23.40 -18.73 24.38
N THR A 336 -23.64 -18.18 23.18
CA THR A 336 -23.95 -16.75 22.99
C THR A 336 -25.44 -16.42 23.04
N LEU A 337 -26.34 -17.42 23.10
CA LEU A 337 -27.80 -17.21 23.04
C LEU A 337 -28.49 -17.05 24.40
N GLU A 338 -27.82 -17.37 25.52
CA GLU A 338 -28.40 -17.28 26.88
C GLU A 338 -27.77 -16.19 27.77
N SER A 339 -26.80 -15.43 27.27
CA SER A 339 -26.23 -14.31 28.02
C SER A 339 -25.96 -13.10 27.13
N VAL A 340 -26.98 -12.25 26.96
CA VAL A 340 -26.76 -10.80 26.80
C VAL A 340 -26.47 -10.23 28.18
N ASP A 341 -25.42 -10.72 28.82
CA ASP A 341 -24.78 -9.98 29.89
C ASP A 341 -23.77 -9.07 29.20
N VAL A 342 -23.95 -7.77 29.43
CA VAL A 342 -22.98 -6.74 29.09
C VAL A 342 -21.65 -7.20 29.65
N ALA A 343 -20.79 -7.74 28.78
CA ALA A 343 -19.41 -7.99 29.14
C ALA A 343 -18.82 -6.64 29.51
N GLU A 344 -18.71 -6.37 30.82
CA GLU A 344 -17.91 -5.26 31.30
C GLU A 344 -16.53 -5.42 30.66
N PRO A 345 -16.02 -4.38 29.96
CA PRO A 345 -14.75 -4.47 29.31
C PRO A 345 -13.70 -4.83 30.36
N LEU A 346 -12.94 -5.91 30.09
CA LEU A 346 -11.80 -6.33 30.88
C LEU A 346 -11.01 -5.08 31.31
N PRO A 347 -10.77 -4.88 32.63
CA PRO A 347 -10.01 -3.73 33.11
C PRO A 347 -8.57 -3.88 32.62
N GLY A 348 -8.31 -3.23 31.50
CA GLY A 348 -7.11 -3.34 30.68
C GLY A 348 -7.23 -2.54 29.37
N ALA A 349 -8.46 -2.31 28.89
CA ALA A 349 -8.78 -1.49 27.70
C ALA A 349 -8.55 0.03 27.87
N ASP A 350 -7.64 0.43 28.76
CA ASP A 350 -7.37 1.83 29.11
C ASP A 350 -6.10 2.38 28.41
N GLU A 351 -5.48 1.58 27.54
CA GLU A 351 -4.31 1.93 26.70
C GLU A 351 -4.72 2.39 25.28
N VAL A 352 -5.71 3.27 25.21
CA VAL A 352 -6.12 3.96 23.99
C VAL A 352 -5.12 5.07 23.65
N LEU A 353 -4.94 5.41 22.36
CA LEU A 353 -4.19 6.57 21.83
C LEU A 353 -4.39 7.84 22.68
N ARG A 354 -3.57 7.99 23.71
CA ARG A 354 -3.59 9.12 24.65
C ARG A 354 -2.51 10.11 24.25
N PRO A 355 -2.64 11.40 24.63
CA PRO A 355 -1.58 12.35 24.42
C PRO A 355 -0.25 11.86 24.99
N GLY A 356 0.80 11.95 24.18
CA GLY A 356 2.16 11.54 24.51
C GLY A 356 2.54 10.13 24.10
N VAL A 357 1.65 9.36 23.45
CA VAL A 357 2.05 8.10 22.81
C VAL A 357 3.02 8.35 21.65
N PHE A 358 2.85 9.47 20.92
CA PHE A 358 3.73 9.87 19.83
C PHE A 358 4.49 11.16 20.20
N ASP A 359 4.81 12.00 19.22
CA ASP A 359 5.59 13.24 19.41
C ASP A 359 4.77 14.45 19.89
N ASP A 360 3.51 14.22 20.26
CA ASP A 360 2.50 15.23 20.55
C ASP A 360 2.61 15.85 21.96
N THR A 361 3.61 15.43 22.73
CA THR A 361 3.98 16.02 24.03
C THR A 361 5.49 16.25 24.14
N PRO A 362 5.94 17.15 25.04
CA PRO A 362 7.37 17.27 25.35
C PRO A 362 7.97 15.91 25.69
N VAL A 363 9.25 15.68 25.37
CA VAL A 363 9.89 14.35 25.47
C VAL A 363 9.74 13.71 26.85
N ASN A 364 9.72 14.51 27.92
CA ASN A 364 9.54 14.04 29.30
C ASN A 364 8.10 13.56 29.62
N GLY A 365 7.11 13.88 28.78
CA GLY A 365 5.73 13.44 28.89
C GLY A 365 5.38 12.26 27.99
N ARG A 366 6.35 11.71 27.25
CA ARG A 366 6.12 10.62 26.30
C ARG A 366 5.88 9.28 27.01
N ARG A 367 5.02 8.47 26.40
CA ARG A 367 4.57 7.17 26.86
C ARG A 367 5.17 6.07 26.00
N LEU A 368 5.24 4.87 26.57
CA LEU A 368 5.69 3.69 25.84
C LEU A 368 4.73 3.40 24.69
N VAL A 369 5.30 3.08 23.54
CA VAL A 369 4.55 2.70 22.34
C VAL A 369 4.24 1.21 22.40
N THR A 370 3.05 0.83 21.91
CA THR A 370 2.60 -0.57 21.84
C THR A 370 2.35 -0.96 20.38
N VAL A 371 2.09 -2.24 20.11
CA VAL A 371 1.77 -2.71 18.75
C VAL A 371 0.48 -2.07 18.24
N GLU A 372 -0.54 -1.94 19.10
CA GLU A 372 -1.82 -1.31 18.73
C GLU A 372 -1.62 0.15 18.31
N HIS A 373 -0.79 0.89 19.04
CA HIS A 373 -0.44 2.27 18.68
C HIS A 373 0.17 2.36 17.28
N LEU A 374 1.13 1.50 16.95
CA LEU A 374 1.81 1.50 15.64
C LEU A 374 0.87 1.11 14.50
N ARG A 375 -0.06 0.19 14.73
CA ARG A 375 -1.10 -0.16 13.77
C ARG A 375 -2.06 1.00 13.52
N ALA A 376 -2.43 1.74 14.57
CA ALA A 376 -3.29 2.91 14.43
C ALA A 376 -2.57 4.06 13.68
N LEU A 377 -1.26 4.23 13.90
CA LEU A 377 -0.45 5.18 13.11
C LEU A 377 -0.44 4.77 11.63
N ARG A 378 -0.29 3.47 11.34
CA ARG A 378 -0.30 2.91 9.98
C ARG A 378 -1.63 3.10 9.26
N SER A 379 -2.75 2.86 9.94
CA SER A 379 -4.08 3.02 9.32
C SER A 379 -4.42 4.47 9.02
N THR A 380 -3.81 5.43 9.72
CA THR A 380 -4.16 6.85 9.61
C THR A 380 -3.23 7.63 8.68
N MET A 381 -1.94 7.32 8.64
CA MET A 381 -0.97 8.08 7.84
C MET A 381 -0.68 7.44 6.47
N ALA A 382 -0.76 8.23 5.40
CA ALA A 382 -0.39 7.79 4.05
C ALA A 382 1.09 7.33 3.95
N ASP A 383 2.00 8.03 4.63
CA ASP A 383 3.45 7.74 4.63
C ASP A 383 3.91 7.13 5.97
N ALA A 384 3.05 6.34 6.62
CA ALA A 384 3.33 5.79 7.95
C ALA A 384 4.66 5.02 8.04
N GLU A 385 5.07 4.37 6.94
CA GLU A 385 6.28 3.53 6.89
C GLU A 385 7.60 4.33 6.92
N GLN A 386 7.57 5.66 6.99
CA GLN A 386 8.78 6.50 7.12
C GLN A 386 9.74 6.05 8.23
N LEU A 387 10.95 6.61 8.22
CA LEU A 387 11.92 6.39 9.30
C LEU A 387 11.56 7.18 10.56
N TYR A 388 11.72 6.54 11.72
CA TYR A 388 11.50 7.12 13.04
C TYR A 388 12.77 7.05 13.88
N VAL A 389 13.12 8.16 14.53
CA VAL A 389 14.05 8.21 15.65
C VAL A 389 13.30 7.72 16.89
N VAL A 390 13.79 6.68 17.54
CA VAL A 390 13.20 6.12 18.78
C VAL A 390 14.22 6.04 19.89
N LEU A 391 13.75 5.98 21.13
CA LEU A 391 14.55 5.72 22.33
C LEU A 391 14.05 4.43 22.99
N GLY A 392 14.79 3.34 22.81
CA GLY A 392 14.53 2.05 23.45
C GLY A 392 15.23 1.94 24.80
N VAL A 393 14.59 1.27 25.77
CA VAL A 393 15.14 1.09 27.14
C VAL A 393 16.48 0.35 27.14
N GLY A 394 16.67 -0.61 26.22
CA GLY A 394 17.90 -1.40 26.10
C GLY A 394 18.83 -1.00 24.96
N THR A 395 18.30 -0.31 23.93
CA THR A 395 19.02 0.01 22.69
C THR A 395 19.53 1.45 22.63
N GLY A 396 19.00 2.36 23.44
CA GLY A 396 19.31 3.78 23.35
C GLY A 396 18.61 4.44 22.17
N VAL A 397 19.24 5.47 21.59
CA VAL A 397 18.69 6.20 20.44
C VAL A 397 19.01 5.46 19.15
N GLU A 398 17.99 5.14 18.37
CA GLU A 398 18.12 4.44 17.09
C GLU A 398 17.15 5.02 16.04
N VAL A 399 17.41 4.72 14.76
CA VAL A 399 16.52 5.06 13.64
C VAL A 399 16.00 3.77 13.02
N VAL A 400 14.68 3.63 12.93
CA VAL A 400 14.01 2.39 12.50
C VAL A 400 12.80 2.69 11.61
N ALA A 401 12.48 1.76 10.71
CA ALA A 401 11.23 1.78 9.96
C ALA A 401 10.03 1.38 10.86
N LEU A 402 8.82 1.80 10.51
CA LEU A 402 7.62 1.53 11.31
C LEU A 402 7.34 0.02 11.44
N SER A 403 7.43 -0.73 10.35
CA SER A 403 7.22 -2.18 10.33
C SER A 403 8.21 -2.95 11.22
N ALA A 404 9.49 -2.55 11.19
CA ALA A 404 10.51 -3.13 12.07
C ALA A 404 10.20 -2.83 13.55
N LEU A 405 9.75 -1.60 13.85
CA LEU A 405 9.34 -1.21 15.20
C LEU A 405 8.10 -2.01 15.66
N GLU A 406 7.11 -2.22 14.78
CA GLU A 406 5.92 -3.02 15.06
C GLU A 406 6.26 -4.47 15.42
N GLN A 407 7.15 -5.10 14.64
CA GLN A 407 7.63 -6.46 14.91
C GLN A 407 8.41 -6.54 16.23
N ARG A 408 9.24 -5.53 16.52
CA ARG A 408 10.00 -5.44 17.78
C ARG A 408 9.05 -5.27 18.98
N CYS A 409 8.04 -4.41 18.89
CA CYS A 409 7.01 -4.25 19.93
C CYS A 409 6.27 -5.57 20.15
N GLY A 410 5.90 -6.30 19.08
CA GLY A 410 5.29 -7.62 19.18
C GLY A 410 6.20 -8.68 19.83
N SER A 411 7.51 -8.44 19.82
CA SER A 411 8.52 -9.27 20.47
C SER A 411 8.93 -8.75 21.87
N GLY A 412 8.21 -7.76 22.42
CA GLY A 412 8.44 -7.22 23.76
C GLY A 412 9.40 -6.03 23.85
N TRP A 413 9.72 -5.35 22.75
CA TRP A 413 10.48 -4.09 22.78
C TRP A 413 9.71 -3.01 23.56
N GLN A 414 10.45 -2.19 24.30
CA GLN A 414 9.90 -1.09 25.10
C GLN A 414 10.70 0.19 24.83
N GLY A 415 9.97 1.23 24.45
CA GLY A 415 10.56 2.55 24.18
C GLY A 415 9.53 3.56 23.70
N VAL A 416 10.04 4.72 23.30
CA VAL A 416 9.23 5.85 22.82
C VAL A 416 9.70 6.30 21.44
N ILE A 417 8.77 6.75 20.59
CA ILE A 417 9.12 7.49 19.37
C ILE A 417 9.58 8.89 19.78
N LEU A 418 10.67 9.40 19.19
CA LEU A 418 11.21 10.76 19.39
C LEU A 418 10.84 11.72 18.25
N ALA A 419 10.96 11.28 17.01
CA ALA A 419 10.59 12.05 15.81
C ALA A 419 10.50 11.13 14.59
N GLY A 420 9.67 11.46 13.60
CA GLY A 420 9.69 10.89 12.26
C GLY A 420 10.54 11.72 11.29
N ALA A 421 10.79 11.20 10.09
CA ALA A 421 11.44 11.95 9.01
C ALA A 421 10.70 13.26 8.72
N SER A 422 9.37 13.23 8.71
CA SER A 422 8.51 14.40 8.46
C SER A 422 8.69 15.54 9.49
N ASP A 423 9.21 15.26 10.69
CA ASP A 423 9.41 16.26 11.74
C ASP A 423 10.67 17.11 11.54
N LEU A 424 11.56 16.71 10.62
CA LEU A 424 12.76 17.48 10.33
C LEU A 424 12.38 18.80 9.62
N PRO A 425 12.92 19.95 10.07
CA PRO A 425 12.54 21.25 9.54
C PRO A 425 13.08 21.45 8.12
N ASP A 426 12.23 21.97 7.23
CA ASP A 426 12.60 22.22 5.82
C ASP A 426 13.79 23.18 5.69
N ALA A 427 13.93 24.14 6.62
CA ALA A 427 15.05 25.08 6.69
C ALA A 427 16.44 24.42 6.73
N VAL A 428 16.56 23.17 7.19
CA VAL A 428 17.83 22.41 7.17
C VAL A 428 18.20 21.98 5.74
N PHE A 429 17.23 21.88 4.85
CA PHE A 429 17.39 21.35 3.49
C PHE A 429 17.23 22.42 2.40
N GLU A 430 16.56 23.53 2.70
CA GLU A 430 16.33 24.66 1.79
C GLU A 430 17.63 25.25 1.23
N THR A 431 18.68 25.38 2.04
CA THR A 431 19.97 25.95 1.59
C THR A 431 20.68 25.04 0.58
N GLY A 432 20.50 23.72 0.69
CA GLY A 432 21.04 22.73 -0.24
C GLY A 432 20.27 22.68 -1.55
N LEU A 433 18.94 22.85 -1.51
CA LEU A 433 18.08 22.92 -2.69
C LEU A 433 18.32 24.18 -3.52
N LEU A 434 18.55 25.33 -2.88
CA LEU A 434 18.82 26.61 -3.55
C LEU A 434 20.24 26.73 -4.12
N ALA A 435 21.21 25.96 -3.61
CA ALA A 435 22.58 25.95 -4.10
C ALA A 435 22.77 25.06 -5.35
N MET A 436 21.72 24.39 -5.80
CA MET A 436 21.73 23.61 -7.03
C MET A 436 21.58 24.57 -8.23
N PRO A 437 22.45 24.49 -9.25
CA PRO A 437 22.34 25.36 -10.41
C PRO A 437 20.96 25.14 -11.08
N GLU A 438 20.17 26.20 -11.17
CA GLU A 438 18.97 26.22 -12.00
C GLU A 438 19.36 25.86 -13.44
N GLY A 439 18.81 24.76 -13.95
CA GLY A 439 19.03 24.34 -15.33
C GLY A 439 20.22 23.40 -15.51
N ALA A 440 20.02 22.14 -15.15
CA ALA A 440 20.55 21.07 -15.99
C ALA A 440 19.85 21.22 -17.36
N SER A 441 20.60 21.63 -18.39
CA SER A 441 20.12 21.68 -19.78
C SER A 441 19.30 20.41 -20.08
N GLU A 442 18.14 20.54 -20.70
CA GLU A 442 17.37 19.39 -21.21
C GLU A 442 18.33 18.42 -21.91
N GLY A 443 18.58 17.24 -21.31
CA GLY A 443 19.55 16.25 -21.79
C GLY A 443 20.82 16.02 -20.95
N ALA A 444 21.06 16.77 -19.87
CA ALA A 444 22.14 16.43 -18.93
C ALA A 444 21.75 15.18 -18.12
N GLY A 445 22.57 14.13 -18.18
CA GLY A 445 22.31 12.88 -17.45
C GLY A 445 22.24 13.09 -15.93
N VAL A 446 21.42 12.28 -15.26
CA VAL A 446 21.29 12.25 -13.79
C VAL A 446 22.64 12.01 -13.10
N TRP A 447 23.50 11.23 -13.74
CA TRP A 447 24.82 10.86 -13.23
C TRP A 447 25.90 11.78 -13.80
N THR A 448 26.70 12.40 -12.94
CA THR A 448 27.89 13.14 -13.39
C THR A 448 28.93 12.18 -13.97
N PRO A 449 29.56 12.51 -15.12
CA PRO A 449 30.64 11.69 -15.68
C PRO A 449 31.78 11.49 -14.68
N ARG A 450 32.35 10.28 -14.68
CA ARG A 450 33.52 9.97 -13.86
C ARG A 450 34.74 10.75 -14.36
N VAL A 451 35.40 11.44 -13.43
CA VAL A 451 36.68 12.13 -13.67
C VAL A 451 37.80 11.19 -13.26
N TYR A 452 38.69 10.88 -14.20
CA TYR A 452 39.80 9.94 -14.00
C TYR A 452 41.11 10.61 -13.60
N ASP A 453 41.27 11.90 -13.91
CA ASP A 453 42.48 12.67 -13.59
C ASP A 453 42.50 13.03 -12.09
N PRO A 454 43.47 12.53 -11.27
CA PRO A 454 43.58 12.86 -9.85
C PRO A 454 43.83 14.34 -9.55
N HIS A 455 44.34 15.10 -10.52
CA HIS A 455 44.64 16.52 -10.35
C HIS A 455 43.42 17.42 -10.55
N ASP A 456 42.35 16.92 -11.16
CA ASP A 456 41.09 17.65 -11.32
C ASP A 456 40.37 17.83 -9.95
N GLU A 457 39.79 19.00 -9.71
CA GLU A 457 39.04 19.30 -8.48
C GLU A 457 37.76 18.49 -8.34
N ALA A 458 37.20 17.99 -9.45
CA ALA A 458 36.04 17.12 -9.49
C ALA A 458 36.38 15.63 -9.29
N PHE A 459 37.67 15.25 -9.26
CA PHE A 459 38.07 13.85 -9.00
C PHE A 459 37.45 13.33 -7.70
N GLY A 460 36.85 12.13 -7.74
CA GLY A 460 36.18 11.53 -6.59
C GLY A 460 34.91 12.24 -6.10
N ARG A 461 34.41 13.29 -6.78
CA ARG A 461 33.15 13.96 -6.42
C ARG A 461 31.97 12.98 -6.41
N SER A 462 31.93 12.06 -7.38
CA SER A 462 30.88 11.03 -7.53
C SER A 462 30.72 10.14 -6.29
N LEU A 463 31.78 10.00 -5.47
CA LEU A 463 31.80 9.18 -4.27
C LEU A 463 31.29 9.90 -3.02
N SER A 464 31.15 11.23 -3.07
CA SER A 464 30.84 12.06 -1.90
C SER A 464 29.38 11.95 -1.46
N ALA A 465 29.15 12.17 -0.16
CA ALA A 465 27.81 12.30 0.42
C ALA A 465 27.05 13.49 -0.20
N ALA A 466 27.74 14.61 -0.42
CA ALA A 466 27.18 15.79 -1.06
C ALA A 466 26.67 15.49 -2.49
N GLU A 467 27.41 14.72 -3.29
CA GLU A 467 26.93 14.31 -4.62
C GLU A 467 25.73 13.35 -4.53
N GLY A 468 25.66 12.53 -3.49
CA GLY A 468 24.48 11.69 -3.21
C GLY A 468 23.21 12.51 -3.01
N GLU A 469 23.27 13.61 -2.26
CA GLU A 469 22.15 14.55 -2.13
C GLU A 469 21.75 15.14 -3.48
N ARG A 470 22.73 15.57 -4.30
CA ARG A 470 22.45 16.14 -5.62
C ARG A 470 21.80 15.13 -6.57
N VAL A 471 22.27 13.88 -6.56
CA VAL A 471 21.68 12.79 -7.35
C VAL A 471 20.26 12.51 -6.86
N LEU A 472 20.05 12.42 -5.55
CA LEU A 472 18.72 12.22 -4.96
C LEU A 472 17.73 13.30 -5.42
N VAL A 473 18.12 14.57 -5.33
CA VAL A 473 17.28 15.70 -5.77
C VAL A 473 16.96 15.58 -7.25
N ARG A 474 17.96 15.33 -8.11
CA ARG A 474 17.75 15.13 -9.56
C ARG A 474 16.82 13.95 -9.88
N LEU A 475 16.96 12.83 -9.17
CA LEU A 475 16.08 11.67 -9.32
C LEU A 475 14.64 11.96 -8.87
N CYS A 476 14.46 12.94 -8.00
CA CYS A 476 13.15 13.40 -7.52
C CYS A 476 12.61 14.63 -8.27
N GLU A 477 13.35 15.20 -9.24
CA GLU A 477 12.90 16.36 -10.03
C GLU A 477 11.58 16.04 -10.75
N GLY A 478 10.63 16.98 -10.71
CA GLY A 478 9.28 16.80 -11.26
C GLY A 478 8.33 15.96 -10.37
N ARG A 479 8.78 15.44 -9.22
CA ARG A 479 7.94 14.77 -8.22
C ARG A 479 7.73 15.67 -7.00
N ARG A 480 6.54 15.62 -6.39
CA ARG A 480 6.19 16.44 -5.21
C ARG A 480 6.97 16.09 -3.91
N ASN A 481 7.90 15.12 -3.94
CA ASN A 481 8.42 14.46 -2.73
C ASN A 481 9.94 14.62 -2.46
N ALA A 482 10.65 15.51 -3.17
CA ALA A 482 12.10 15.68 -3.00
C ALA A 482 12.51 16.06 -1.56
N GLY A 483 11.74 16.94 -0.90
CA GLY A 483 11.98 17.32 0.50
C GLY A 483 11.87 16.14 1.46
N GLN A 484 10.83 15.32 1.33
CA GLN A 484 10.65 14.11 2.16
C GLN A 484 11.78 13.09 1.96
N ALA A 485 12.27 12.96 0.72
CA ALA A 485 13.37 12.07 0.42
C ALA A 485 14.69 12.55 1.07
N LEU A 486 14.95 13.85 1.09
CA LEU A 486 16.11 14.44 1.79
C LEU A 486 16.02 14.26 3.31
N LYS A 487 14.84 14.41 3.90
CA LYS A 487 14.60 14.14 5.33
C LYS A 487 14.89 12.67 5.67
N SER A 488 14.41 11.77 4.84
CA SER A 488 14.66 10.32 4.98
C SER A 488 16.15 10.00 4.83
N LEU A 489 16.83 10.59 3.86
CA LEU A 489 18.28 10.45 3.67
C LEU A 489 19.05 10.92 4.90
N ALA A 490 18.67 12.04 5.51
CA ALA A 490 19.32 12.57 6.70
C ALA A 490 19.24 11.60 7.89
N LEU A 491 18.07 11.00 8.13
CA LEU A 491 17.90 9.98 9.15
C LEU A 491 18.66 8.69 8.82
N ALA A 492 18.52 8.18 7.60
CA ALA A 492 19.18 6.95 7.16
C ALA A 492 20.71 7.01 7.26
N ARG A 493 21.31 8.19 7.05
CA ARG A 493 22.76 8.42 7.21
C ARG A 493 23.27 8.25 8.63
N SER A 494 22.42 8.33 9.64
CA SER A 494 22.80 8.10 11.03
C SER A 494 22.86 6.62 11.41
N VAL A 495 22.27 5.75 10.58
CA VAL A 495 22.23 4.30 10.85
C VAL A 495 23.59 3.68 10.59
N ALA A 496 24.10 2.93 11.56
CA ALA A 496 25.40 2.27 11.45
C ALA A 496 25.38 1.16 10.39
N ASP A 497 24.37 0.31 10.39
CA ASP A 497 24.18 -0.78 9.44
C ASP A 497 22.94 -0.53 8.58
N LEU A 498 23.11 -0.26 7.29
CA LEU A 498 22.00 0.07 6.40
C LEU A 498 21.01 -1.09 6.21
N ARG A 499 21.38 -2.32 6.59
CA ARG A 499 20.48 -3.48 6.59
C ARG A 499 19.34 -3.32 7.61
N ASP A 500 19.57 -2.55 8.67
CA ASP A 500 18.55 -2.25 9.69
C ASP A 500 17.43 -1.33 9.17
N LEU A 501 17.59 -0.76 7.98
CA LEU A 501 16.56 0.05 7.30
C LEU A 501 15.57 -0.80 6.50
N GLU A 502 15.76 -2.12 6.42
CA GLU A 502 14.80 -3.00 5.74
C GLU A 502 13.44 -2.96 6.43
N ALA A 503 12.40 -2.64 5.67
CA ALA A 503 11.03 -2.74 6.15
C ALA A 503 10.52 -4.17 6.02
N ALA A 504 9.77 -4.63 7.02
CA ALA A 504 9.22 -5.97 7.05
C ALA A 504 7.81 -6.02 6.42
N GLY A 505 7.60 -7.01 5.55
CA GLY A 505 6.29 -7.36 5.00
C GLY A 505 5.90 -6.62 3.71
N TYR A 506 4.64 -6.78 3.33
CA TYR A 506 4.05 -6.23 2.11
C TYR A 506 2.96 -5.21 2.45
N ASP A 507 2.78 -4.21 1.59
CA ASP A 507 1.61 -3.34 1.61
C ASP A 507 0.35 -4.11 1.18
N ASP A 508 -0.82 -3.48 1.31
CA ASP A 508 -2.10 -4.12 1.00
C ASP A 508 -2.28 -4.40 -0.51
N ARG A 509 -1.37 -3.90 -1.34
CA ARG A 509 -1.30 -4.16 -2.79
C ARG A 509 -0.31 -5.28 -3.14
N GLY A 510 0.32 -5.90 -2.14
CA GLY A 510 1.30 -6.96 -2.32
C GLY A 510 2.68 -6.48 -2.75
N HIS A 511 3.01 -5.19 -2.65
CA HIS A 511 4.37 -4.67 -2.87
C HIS A 511 5.15 -4.68 -1.55
N PRO A 512 6.47 -4.97 -1.55
CA PRO A 512 7.25 -4.85 -0.34
C PRO A 512 7.18 -3.45 0.24
N ARG A 513 7.03 -3.37 1.55
CA ARG A 513 7.07 -2.08 2.25
C ARG A 513 8.45 -1.46 2.06
N SER A 514 8.49 -0.14 1.91
CA SER A 514 9.74 0.61 1.83
C SER A 514 9.62 1.88 2.66
N PRO A 515 10.57 2.17 3.56
CA PRO A 515 10.46 3.33 4.43
C PRO A 515 10.76 4.65 3.72
N PHE A 516 11.30 4.58 2.50
CA PHE A 516 11.60 5.75 1.68
C PHE A 516 11.66 5.39 0.20
N ALA A 517 11.72 6.42 -0.65
CA ALA A 517 11.83 6.24 -2.10
C ALA A 517 13.17 5.58 -2.49
N PRO A 518 13.22 4.71 -3.53
CA PRO A 518 14.44 4.04 -3.95
C PRO A 518 15.64 4.97 -4.20
N ALA A 519 15.38 6.20 -4.67
CA ALA A 519 16.41 7.21 -4.90
C ALA A 519 17.24 7.56 -3.65
N VAL A 520 16.71 7.32 -2.44
CA VAL A 520 17.47 7.51 -1.19
C VAL A 520 18.65 6.55 -1.10
N TRP A 521 18.55 5.34 -1.68
CA TRP A 521 19.69 4.42 -1.79
C TRP A 521 20.83 5.02 -2.62
N ASP A 522 20.52 5.70 -3.71
CA ASP A 522 21.51 6.44 -4.51
C ASP A 522 22.14 7.61 -3.75
N GLY A 523 21.40 8.18 -2.79
CA GLY A 523 21.88 9.20 -1.87
C GLY A 523 22.75 8.66 -0.72
N LEU A 524 22.62 7.38 -0.36
CA LEU A 524 23.38 6.71 0.70
C LEU A 524 24.65 6.02 0.18
N LEU A 525 24.54 5.43 -1.02
CA LEU A 525 25.55 4.56 -1.60
C LEU A 525 26.15 5.19 -2.86
N ALA A 526 27.47 5.06 -3.02
CA ALA A 526 28.12 5.21 -4.30
C ALA A 526 28.16 3.84 -4.97
N MET A 527 27.38 3.69 -6.04
CA MET A 527 27.35 2.47 -6.87
C MET A 527 28.62 2.33 -7.73
N GLU A 528 29.49 3.35 -7.74
CA GLU A 528 30.82 3.32 -8.34
C GLU A 528 31.84 2.73 -7.36
N GLN A 529 32.71 1.85 -7.84
CA GLN A 529 33.81 1.30 -7.04
C GLN A 529 34.92 2.33 -6.77
N LEU A 530 35.48 2.24 -5.57
CA LEU A 530 36.72 2.93 -5.23
C LEU A 530 37.86 2.41 -6.09
N ASN A 531 38.67 3.30 -6.65
CA ASN A 531 39.95 2.90 -7.21
C ASN A 531 40.94 2.68 -6.05
N LEU A 532 41.24 1.42 -5.75
CA LEU A 532 42.10 1.02 -4.65
C LEU A 532 43.59 0.83 -5.05
N GLU A 533 43.95 1.12 -6.30
CA GLU A 533 45.32 0.98 -6.83
C GLU A 533 46.40 1.65 -5.95
N PRO A 534 46.22 2.87 -5.40
CA PRO A 534 47.23 3.51 -4.54
C PRO A 534 47.64 2.69 -3.30
N PHE A 535 46.70 1.89 -2.78
CA PHE A 535 46.82 1.17 -1.52
C PHE A 535 47.34 -0.26 -1.70
N GLY A 536 47.36 -0.77 -2.93
CA GLY A 536 47.91 -2.08 -3.24
C GLY A 536 49.40 -2.20 -2.91
N SER A 537 49.85 -3.39 -2.51
CA SER A 537 51.27 -3.66 -2.23
C SER A 537 52.12 -3.49 -3.49
N GLY A 538 53.19 -2.70 -3.41
CA GLY A 538 54.22 -2.64 -4.45
C GLY A 538 55.14 -3.86 -4.36
N SER A 539 54.73 -5.01 -4.90
CA SER A 539 55.60 -6.20 -5.00
C SER A 539 56.66 -6.05 -6.11
N ASP A 540 57.80 -6.73 -5.92
CA ASP A 540 58.99 -6.80 -6.81
C ASP A 540 58.78 -7.51 -8.17
N GLY A 541 57.61 -7.33 -8.80
CA GLY A 541 57.41 -7.70 -10.21
C GLY A 541 57.82 -6.56 -11.14
N ASP A 542 58.10 -6.87 -12.41
CA ASP A 542 58.56 -5.91 -13.43
C ASP A 542 57.63 -4.69 -13.65
N TRP A 543 56.43 -4.69 -13.06
CA TRP A 543 55.50 -3.57 -13.03
C TRP A 543 54.79 -3.45 -11.67
N PRO A 544 55.29 -2.62 -10.73
CA PRO A 544 54.62 -2.39 -9.46
C PRO A 544 53.31 -1.63 -9.71
N ARG A 545 52.15 -2.30 -9.53
CA ARG A 545 50.83 -1.69 -9.77
C ARG A 545 50.39 -0.72 -8.66
N GLY A 546 50.79 -0.92 -7.40
CA GLY A 546 50.42 -0.05 -6.27
C GLY A 546 51.57 0.78 -5.69
N SER A 547 51.23 1.79 -4.87
CA SER A 547 52.20 2.61 -4.12
C SER A 547 52.34 2.22 -2.64
N GLY A 548 51.52 1.28 -2.14
CA GLY A 548 51.53 0.88 -0.74
C GLY A 548 51.21 2.01 0.23
N LEU A 549 50.36 2.96 -0.19
CA LEU A 549 49.87 4.02 0.69
C LEU A 549 48.99 3.41 1.81
N PRO A 550 48.97 3.99 3.02
CA PRO A 550 48.03 3.55 4.05
C PRO A 550 46.59 3.82 3.62
N LEU A 551 45.64 2.97 4.01
CA LEU A 551 44.21 3.18 3.75
C LEU A 551 43.61 4.35 4.55
N GLY A 552 44.22 4.75 5.66
CA GLY A 552 43.76 5.89 6.45
C GLY A 552 42.30 5.74 6.89
N VAL A 553 41.55 6.84 6.83
CA VAL A 553 40.11 6.88 7.09
C VAL A 553 39.23 6.14 6.07
N LEU A 554 39.78 5.64 4.96
CA LEU A 554 39.04 4.79 4.04
C LEU A 554 38.96 3.34 4.56
N ALA A 555 39.85 2.93 5.46
CA ALA A 555 39.90 1.55 5.97
C ALA A 555 38.54 1.09 6.53
N SER A 556 37.87 1.95 7.31
CA SER A 556 36.59 1.66 7.96
C SER A 556 35.35 2.03 7.13
N VAL A 557 35.51 2.44 5.87
CA VAL A 557 34.36 2.72 5.00
C VAL A 557 33.63 1.41 4.74
N GLN A 558 32.32 1.41 4.97
CA GLN A 558 31.47 0.25 4.75
C GLN A 558 31.19 0.06 3.26
N ALA A 559 31.25 -1.18 2.82
CA ALA A 559 30.84 -1.66 1.52
C ALA A 559 29.77 -2.75 1.70
N TYR A 560 28.77 -2.70 0.84
CA TYR A 560 27.65 -3.64 0.81
C TYR A 560 27.72 -4.48 -0.46
N THR A 561 27.57 -5.79 -0.32
CA THR A 561 27.71 -6.74 -1.42
C THR A 561 26.91 -8.00 -1.12
N THR A 562 26.45 -8.69 -2.17
CA THR A 562 25.76 -9.98 -2.01
C THR A 562 26.68 -11.11 -1.54
N ASP A 563 27.99 -11.00 -1.76
CA ASP A 563 28.96 -12.05 -1.39
C ASP A 563 30.38 -11.47 -1.29
N ALA A 564 30.77 -10.99 -0.11
CA ALA A 564 32.12 -10.49 0.10
C ALA A 564 33.14 -11.62 0.12
N ALA A 565 32.72 -12.83 0.50
CA ALA A 565 33.60 -13.98 0.73
C ALA A 565 33.77 -14.91 -0.49
N GLY A 566 33.02 -14.71 -1.57
CA GLY A 566 33.04 -15.60 -2.75
C GLY A 566 32.49 -17.01 -2.45
N ARG A 567 31.59 -17.12 -1.46
CA ARG A 567 31.07 -18.40 -0.95
C ARG A 567 29.99 -19.01 -1.83
N PHE A 568 29.27 -18.20 -2.60
CA PHE A 568 28.12 -18.65 -3.38
C PHE A 568 28.52 -18.96 -4.83
N GLN A 569 27.75 -19.82 -5.51
CA GLN A 569 27.95 -20.14 -6.93
C GLN A 569 27.48 -18.95 -7.79
N GLY A 570 28.21 -17.84 -7.74
CA GLY A 570 27.87 -16.59 -8.41
C GLY A 570 28.93 -15.53 -8.17
N ARG A 571 28.91 -14.46 -8.97
CA ARG A 571 29.77 -13.30 -8.72
C ARG A 571 29.12 -12.42 -7.67
N ALA A 572 29.92 -11.67 -6.92
CA ALA A 572 29.44 -10.64 -6.02
C ALA A 572 28.75 -9.52 -6.82
N HIS A 573 27.64 -9.00 -6.30
CA HIS A 573 26.86 -7.92 -6.91
C HIS A 573 26.70 -6.74 -5.95
N SER A 574 26.66 -5.53 -6.50
CA SER A 574 26.24 -4.35 -5.74
C SER A 574 24.72 -4.39 -5.48
N PRO A 575 24.23 -3.71 -4.43
CA PRO A 575 22.81 -3.68 -4.09
C PRO A 575 21.87 -3.23 -5.23
N ASP A 576 22.32 -2.34 -6.11
CA ASP A 576 21.55 -1.84 -7.26
C ASP A 576 21.87 -2.56 -8.59
N CYS A 577 22.51 -3.73 -8.52
CA CYS A 577 22.84 -4.46 -9.74
C CYS A 577 21.57 -5.05 -10.38
N ALA A 578 21.33 -4.75 -11.66
CA ALA A 578 20.21 -5.31 -12.43
C ALA A 578 20.17 -6.86 -12.47
N HIS A 579 21.31 -7.53 -12.21
CA HIS A 579 21.38 -9.00 -12.12
C HIS A 579 20.84 -9.56 -10.79
N ARG A 580 20.54 -8.72 -9.80
CA ARG A 580 20.10 -9.11 -8.45
C ARG A 580 18.58 -9.28 -8.26
N ARG A 581 17.73 -8.82 -9.21
CA ARG A 581 16.23 -8.72 -9.18
C ARG A 581 15.50 -9.35 -7.95
N PRO A 582 14.53 -8.66 -7.31
CA PRO A 582 13.70 -7.59 -7.89
C PRO A 582 13.83 -6.19 -7.26
N HIS A 583 14.50 -6.03 -6.11
CA HIS A 583 14.43 -4.77 -5.35
C HIS A 583 15.79 -4.05 -5.26
N PRO A 584 15.85 -2.74 -5.60
CA PRO A 584 17.03 -1.92 -5.38
C PRO A 584 17.15 -1.54 -3.90
N GLY A 585 18.37 -1.59 -3.35
CA GLY A 585 18.64 -1.21 -1.96
C GLY A 585 19.35 -2.30 -1.16
N VAL A 586 19.66 -2.02 0.10
CA VAL A 586 20.34 -2.99 0.99
C VAL A 586 19.30 -3.79 1.78
N ASP A 587 19.48 -5.12 1.87
CA ASP A 587 18.63 -6.02 2.67
C ASP A 587 19.46 -6.86 3.65
N HIS A 588 18.79 -7.59 4.54
CA HIS A 588 19.43 -8.46 5.54
C HIS A 588 20.25 -9.63 4.94
N HIS A 589 20.12 -9.93 3.65
CA HIS A 589 20.93 -10.93 2.95
C HIS A 589 22.25 -10.36 2.44
N ASP A 590 22.39 -9.04 2.33
CA ASP A 590 23.66 -8.42 1.96
C ASP A 590 24.71 -8.57 3.09
N GLU A 591 25.95 -8.78 2.66
CA GLU A 591 27.12 -8.73 3.52
C GLU A 591 27.63 -7.30 3.64
N ILE A 592 27.92 -6.90 4.88
CA ILE A 592 28.60 -5.64 5.21
C ILE A 592 30.07 -5.94 5.51
N VAL A 593 30.97 -5.30 4.77
CA VAL A 593 32.43 -5.39 4.99
C VAL A 593 33.05 -4.01 4.94
N THR A 594 34.22 -3.87 5.54
CA THR A 594 35.03 -2.65 5.41
C THR A 594 35.93 -2.71 4.17
N ILE A 595 36.40 -1.56 3.67
CA ILE A 595 37.35 -1.54 2.54
C ILE A 595 38.67 -2.25 2.87
N GLU A 596 39.10 -2.22 4.13
CA GLU A 596 40.28 -2.97 4.57
C GLU A 596 40.07 -4.48 4.44
N GLU A 597 38.92 -5.00 4.91
CA GLU A 597 38.56 -6.42 4.77
C GLU A 597 38.41 -6.82 3.30
N LEU A 598 37.74 -5.98 2.51
CA LEU A 598 37.52 -6.24 1.08
C LEU A 598 38.84 -6.29 0.30
N LEU A 599 39.78 -5.37 0.57
CA LEU A 599 41.11 -5.36 -0.07
C LEU A 599 41.97 -6.56 0.37
N GLY A 600 41.78 -7.02 1.61
CA GLY A 600 42.45 -8.21 2.15
C GLY A 600 41.90 -9.53 1.59
N ASN A 601 40.69 -9.53 1.02
CA ASN A 601 40.03 -10.75 0.58
C ASN A 601 40.45 -11.17 -0.84
N LYS A 602 41.14 -12.31 -0.94
CA LYS A 602 41.60 -12.88 -2.21
C LYS A 602 40.53 -13.72 -2.93
N GLU A 603 39.45 -14.07 -2.23
CA GLU A 603 38.37 -14.92 -2.75
C GLU A 603 37.20 -14.10 -3.30
N PHE A 604 37.24 -12.77 -3.18
CA PHE A 604 36.22 -11.87 -3.72
C PHE A 604 36.18 -11.90 -5.26
N ASP A 605 35.07 -12.34 -5.84
CA ASP A 605 34.84 -12.41 -7.30
C ASP A 605 33.75 -11.41 -7.76
N PRO A 606 34.12 -10.18 -8.15
CA PRO A 606 33.14 -9.15 -8.49
C PRO A 606 32.48 -9.34 -9.87
N CYS A 607 31.19 -9.02 -9.96
CA CYS A 607 30.48 -8.92 -11.23
C CYS A 607 31.10 -7.87 -12.14
N SER A 608 31.43 -8.18 -13.40
CA SER A 608 32.09 -7.22 -14.31
C SER A 608 31.27 -5.98 -14.68
N LYS A 609 29.96 -5.95 -14.37
CA LYS A 609 29.06 -4.83 -14.68
C LYS A 609 28.94 -3.81 -13.55
N CYS A 610 28.76 -4.28 -12.31
CA CYS A 610 28.69 -3.40 -11.13
C CYS A 610 29.99 -3.39 -10.30
N GLY A 611 30.92 -4.29 -10.60
CA GLY A 611 32.11 -4.69 -9.81
C GLY A 611 31.86 -5.08 -8.37
N GLY A 612 30.63 -5.49 -8.08
CA GLY A 612 30.31 -6.42 -7.02
C GLY A 612 30.11 -5.85 -5.63
N TYR A 613 30.23 -4.54 -5.43
CA TYR A 613 29.88 -3.89 -4.17
C TYR A 613 29.48 -2.44 -4.40
N ALA A 614 28.76 -1.85 -3.45
CA ALA A 614 28.56 -0.41 -3.34
C ALA A 614 29.13 0.10 -2.03
N VAL A 615 29.77 1.27 -2.04
CA VAL A 615 30.33 1.86 -0.82
C VAL A 615 29.36 2.86 -0.23
N ARG A 616 29.31 2.94 1.10
CA ARG A 616 28.69 4.09 1.75
C ARG A 616 29.41 5.36 1.28
N ARG A 617 28.63 6.36 0.87
CA ARG A 617 29.19 7.60 0.33
C ARG A 617 30.16 8.24 1.32
N LEU A 618 31.26 8.75 0.77
CA LEU A 618 32.37 9.28 1.52
C LEU A 618 32.04 10.65 2.10
N THR A 619 32.50 10.88 3.32
CA THR A 619 32.52 12.21 3.96
C THR A 619 33.57 13.11 3.31
N ASP A 620 33.48 14.42 3.50
CA ASP A 620 34.43 15.39 2.93
C ASP A 620 35.90 15.08 3.29
N PRO A 621 36.25 14.72 4.55
CA PRO A 621 37.62 14.31 4.89
C PRO A 621 38.06 13.05 4.15
N GLN A 622 37.17 12.07 3.96
CA GLN A 622 37.48 10.84 3.23
C GLN A 622 37.70 11.10 1.73
N VAL A 623 36.89 11.97 1.11
CA VAL A 623 37.09 12.38 -0.29
C VAL A 623 38.40 13.15 -0.46
N ALA A 624 38.71 14.07 0.47
CA ALA A 624 39.97 14.81 0.47
C ALA A 624 41.19 13.88 0.58
N PHE A 625 41.13 12.93 1.51
CA PHE A 625 42.17 11.89 1.65
C PHE A 625 42.28 11.02 0.39
N TYR A 626 41.16 10.57 -0.18
CA TYR A 626 41.14 9.79 -1.42
C TYR A 626 41.83 10.54 -2.57
N ARG A 627 41.52 11.83 -2.75
CA ARG A 627 42.18 12.70 -3.74
C ARG A 627 43.68 12.81 -3.50
N ALA A 628 44.08 13.07 -2.26
CA ALA A 628 45.49 13.19 -1.88
C ALA A 628 46.26 11.89 -2.16
N ALA A 629 45.70 10.73 -1.82
CA ALA A 629 46.30 9.42 -2.06
C ALA A 629 46.52 9.15 -3.56
N HIS A 630 45.53 9.47 -4.39
CA HIS A 630 45.63 9.30 -5.84
C HIS A 630 46.63 10.27 -6.48
N ARG A 631 46.68 11.53 -6.05
CA ARG A 631 47.71 12.50 -6.48
C ARG A 631 49.12 12.02 -6.11
N LEU A 632 49.30 11.53 -4.89
CA LEU A 632 50.59 11.00 -4.45
C LEU A 632 50.99 9.74 -5.23
N HIS A 633 50.03 8.87 -5.54
CA HIS A 633 50.27 7.68 -6.36
C HIS A 633 50.66 8.02 -7.80
N ASP A 634 49.97 8.96 -8.43
CA ASP A 634 50.29 9.41 -9.79
C ASP A 634 51.67 10.08 -9.84
N LEU A 635 51.98 10.96 -8.88
CA LEU A 635 53.33 11.52 -8.70
C LEU A 635 54.39 10.42 -8.55
N ALA A 636 54.12 9.40 -7.73
CA ALA A 636 55.04 8.28 -7.56
C ALA A 636 55.24 7.48 -8.86
N ARG A 637 54.22 7.37 -9.72
CA ARG A 637 54.34 6.74 -11.04
C ARG A 637 55.15 7.61 -12.00
N LEU A 638 54.84 8.91 -12.08
CA LEU A 638 55.55 9.87 -12.92
C LEU A 638 57.05 9.97 -12.58
N ILE A 639 57.41 10.02 -11.29
CA ILE A 639 58.82 10.06 -10.87
C ILE A 639 59.54 8.78 -11.31
N ARG A 640 58.89 7.61 -11.17
CA ARG A 640 59.45 6.32 -11.62
C ARG A 640 59.61 6.25 -13.13
N THR A 641 58.62 6.68 -13.91
CA THR A 641 58.70 6.64 -15.39
C THR A 641 59.68 7.67 -15.94
N THR A 642 59.72 8.87 -15.38
CA THR A 642 60.50 9.99 -15.93
C THR A 642 61.97 9.97 -15.46
N SER A 643 62.30 9.25 -14.39
CA SER A 643 63.69 8.85 -14.11
C SER A 643 64.37 8.13 -15.29
N ARG A 644 63.60 7.63 -16.27
CA ARG A 644 64.08 7.01 -17.51
C ARG A 644 64.14 7.94 -18.73
N GLN A 645 63.59 9.17 -18.69
CA GLN A 645 63.57 10.11 -19.83
C GLN A 645 63.77 11.58 -19.38
N ARG A 646 64.71 12.30 -20.01
CA ARG A 646 65.13 13.67 -19.65
C ARG A 646 64.13 14.74 -20.08
N ALA A 647 63.24 15.14 -19.18
CA ALA A 647 62.77 16.53 -18.95
C ALA A 647 61.69 16.49 -17.85
N VAL A 648 62.03 16.81 -16.61
CA VAL A 648 61.10 16.84 -15.46
C VAL A 648 60.88 18.28 -15.02
N ASP A 649 59.63 18.66 -14.78
CA ASP A 649 59.26 19.87 -14.03
C ASP A 649 59.44 19.63 -12.53
N THR A 650 60.70 19.62 -12.09
CA THR A 650 61.13 19.26 -10.73
C THR A 650 60.54 20.19 -9.66
N GLU A 651 60.31 21.46 -10.02
CA GLU A 651 59.75 22.48 -9.12
C GLU A 651 58.29 22.18 -8.82
N LYS A 652 57.48 21.88 -9.85
CA LYS A 652 56.08 21.49 -9.67
C LYS A 652 55.93 20.23 -8.82
N PHE A 653 56.76 19.22 -9.03
CA PHE A 653 56.71 17.99 -8.22
C PHE A 653 57.10 18.22 -6.76
N THR A 654 58.13 19.03 -6.52
CA THR A 654 58.55 19.36 -5.15
C THR A 654 57.44 20.10 -4.40
N ARG A 655 56.81 21.10 -5.03
CA ARG A 655 55.70 21.85 -4.43
C ARG A 655 54.53 20.94 -4.05
N THR A 656 54.09 20.06 -4.95
CA THR A 656 52.98 19.14 -4.62
C THR A 656 53.34 18.13 -3.53
N LEU A 657 54.61 17.68 -3.46
CA LEU A 657 55.07 16.82 -2.37
C LEU A 657 55.14 17.55 -1.03
N ASP A 658 55.45 18.85 -1.02
CA ASP A 658 55.41 19.68 0.17
C ASP A 658 53.98 19.89 0.65
N GLU A 659 53.05 20.22 -0.26
CA GLU A 659 51.61 20.31 0.03
C GLU A 659 51.04 19.00 0.61
N LEU A 660 51.46 17.85 0.09
CA LEU A 660 51.00 16.54 0.56
C LEU A 660 51.74 16.05 1.82
N GLY A 661 52.94 16.57 2.09
CA GLY A 661 53.79 16.17 3.21
C GLY A 661 53.58 16.99 4.48
N ASP A 662 53.30 18.28 4.34
CA ASP A 662 53.15 19.25 5.44
C ASP A 662 51.68 19.39 5.86
N LEU A 663 51.10 18.27 6.31
CA LEU A 663 49.71 18.23 6.78
C LEU A 663 49.60 18.90 8.15
N ASP A 664 48.62 19.80 8.31
CA ASP A 664 48.29 20.34 9.63
C ASP A 664 47.76 19.25 10.58
N THR A 665 47.73 19.55 11.88
CA THR A 665 47.32 18.57 12.91
C THR A 665 45.89 18.08 12.71
N GLN A 666 44.98 18.98 12.32
CA GLN A 666 43.57 18.66 12.12
C GLN A 666 43.37 17.70 10.94
N THR A 667 44.09 17.92 9.84
CA THR A 667 44.08 17.07 8.65
C THR A 667 44.69 15.71 8.94
N ALA A 668 45.81 15.69 9.67
CA ALA A 668 46.45 14.43 10.06
C ALA A 668 45.55 13.56 10.95
N GLU A 669 44.86 14.16 11.94
CA GLU A 669 43.89 13.46 12.78
C GLU A 669 42.66 12.99 11.99
N ALA A 670 42.19 13.82 11.04
CA ALA A 670 41.06 13.48 10.19
C ALA A 670 41.38 12.44 9.11
N TRP A 671 42.64 12.23 8.72
CA TRP A 671 43.03 11.28 7.66
C TRP A 671 43.58 9.97 8.20
N PHE A 672 44.20 9.98 9.39
CA PHE A 672 44.90 8.82 9.91
C PHE A 672 44.37 8.44 11.30
N PRO A 673 43.57 7.36 11.40
CA PRO A 673 43.13 6.81 12.69
C PRO A 673 44.27 6.41 13.62
N SER A 674 45.49 6.20 13.08
CA SER A 674 46.68 5.88 13.87
C SER A 674 47.91 6.68 13.46
N ARG A 675 48.74 7.03 14.44
CA ARG A 675 50.05 7.68 14.22
C ARG A 675 50.99 6.86 13.33
N GLY A 676 50.82 5.54 13.28
CA GLY A 676 51.62 4.65 12.42
C GLY A 676 51.40 4.92 10.94
N GLN A 677 50.13 5.11 10.53
CA GLN A 677 49.77 5.42 9.15
C GLN A 677 50.25 6.82 8.73
N ALA A 678 50.11 7.83 9.60
CA ALA A 678 50.65 9.17 9.34
C ALA A 678 52.17 9.14 9.09
N ARG A 679 52.93 8.39 9.91
CA ARG A 679 54.37 8.18 9.70
C ARG A 679 54.68 7.41 8.42
N GLN A 680 53.83 6.48 8.01
CA GLN A 680 54.01 5.78 6.72
C GLN A 680 53.84 6.74 5.55
N TRP A 681 52.81 7.58 5.58
CA TRP A 681 52.58 8.63 4.59
C TRP A 681 53.79 9.55 4.46
N GLN A 682 54.26 10.12 5.58
CA GLN A 682 55.45 10.99 5.62
C GLN A 682 56.70 10.31 5.07
N ARG A 683 56.95 9.04 5.44
CA ARG A 683 58.09 8.29 4.89
C ARG A 683 58.03 8.12 3.37
N ILE A 684 56.83 8.03 2.79
CA ILE A 684 56.65 7.87 1.35
C ILE A 684 56.84 9.23 0.65
N THR A 685 56.24 10.30 1.17
CA THR A 685 56.44 11.66 0.63
C THR A 685 57.91 12.09 0.67
N ASP A 686 58.59 11.84 1.80
CA ASP A 686 60.02 12.18 1.96
C ASP A 686 60.91 11.36 1.02
N ARG A 687 60.59 10.08 0.81
CA ARG A 687 61.31 9.23 -0.15
C ARG A 687 61.18 9.75 -1.57
N LEU A 688 59.97 10.12 -1.99
CA LEU A 688 59.71 10.67 -3.32
C LEU A 688 60.40 12.04 -3.49
N ARG A 689 60.38 12.89 -2.46
CA ARG A 689 61.10 14.17 -2.46
C ARG A 689 62.60 13.96 -2.69
N ASN A 690 63.20 13.02 -1.97
CA ASN A 690 64.61 12.68 -2.14
C ASN A 690 64.92 12.13 -3.54
N GLN A 691 64.02 11.35 -4.16
CA GLN A 691 64.20 10.84 -5.52
C GLN A 691 64.15 11.95 -6.58
N VAL A 692 63.28 12.94 -6.41
CA VAL A 692 63.18 14.11 -7.30
C VAL A 692 64.43 14.99 -7.22
N GLN A 693 65.05 15.07 -6.05
CA GLN A 693 66.25 15.88 -5.79
C GLN A 693 67.58 15.18 -6.18
N GLN A 694 67.57 13.87 -6.42
CA GLN A 694 68.77 13.14 -6.82
C GLN A 694 69.09 13.39 -8.32
N PRO A 695 70.33 13.78 -8.68
CA PRO A 695 70.74 13.87 -10.07
C PRO A 695 70.70 12.48 -10.72
N PRO A 696 70.39 12.36 -12.03
CA PRO A 696 70.40 11.06 -12.71
C PRO A 696 71.79 10.45 -12.60
N ALA A 697 71.86 9.21 -12.11
CA ALA A 697 73.11 8.45 -12.09
C ALA A 697 73.66 8.38 -13.52
N THR A 698 74.86 8.94 -13.71
CA THR A 698 75.59 8.98 -15.00
C THR A 698 76.04 7.62 -15.46
#